data_AF-A0A9N9AYT6-F1
#
_entry.id   AF-A0A9N9AYT6-F1
#
_cell.length_a   1.000
_cell.length_b   1.000
_cell.length_c   1.000
_cell.angle_alpha   90.00
_cell.angle_beta   90.00
_cell.angle_gamma   90.00
#
_symmetry.space_group_name_H-M   'P 1'
#
loop_
_entity.id
_entity.type
_entity.pdbx_description
1 polymer ?
#
loop_
_entity_poly.entity_id
_entity_poly.type
_entity_poly.pdbx_seq_one_letter_code
_entity_poly.pdbx_strand_id
1 'polypeptide(L)'
;MPTRGSSSLPDPTTPRDSIWSRLAESLISRFLGLYEDLDFREWHAFQRILALALSLASNIFLMIFRLHARDDGFSWTEMGFFTASIINIIFLRACHKDYQLFSRPAKEKPNSEHAHLVDVYPRNNRTTDSLIAAALALLLDKFAKKKKKETNDADDDKIWELRVWNPNTFYISLFSYFPPTNIFIIHSMNTHNWPFLLVALVFTTAQACLLASLYSGYVKDKEVLYAESQIEYDSCFVKRKLFTLKVDVTTQTIGEVSWDYLYPKVDNFNVITGIPTGPMEITPSGNGHYTDGLLSSRVIEHPRKTNGHNPEDFTNNPWADMGILDGPVPLDSLFTKHDEKITHSWTLQVETEVEVYKLYKEVQDTDNLSNVTLERERHLNYLLSGSKGLNKYFVVLDASRPWICYWVVHALDILGHTIEPDFMQGAIDMLSKYQNPTGGFGGGFGQLSHLAASYAAVNALAVLGTQEAYDIIDRENLYQWLLSLKQPDGSFIMHKGGEVDIRGVYCALSIAVLTNILTHELIEGTPEWIKKCQTYEGGIGGVPGIEAHGGYAFCGLAAMELMGVSEKLDVSKLLRWAVSLQMPLEGGFQGRPNKLVDGCYSFWVGGLYPLLETIRLRQKLREKKTIKPSVCQLLFNREALQEYLLIAAQYQQGGLVDKPPKGPDFYHTCYCLSGLSTAQNHVVYDIEKASDLERQGKLNAAARSLLWAEDVSGRLVIGKEENLVKAVHPIHNLTIPKVHKIINYFVTKDTNAIPSL
;
A
#
# COMPACT_ATOMS: atom_id res chain seq x y z
N MET A 1 36.86 45.89 -14.94
CA MET A 1 36.37 47.28 -14.97
C MET A 1 34.90 47.26 -15.38
N PRO A 2 34.03 48.01 -14.69
CA PRO A 2 32.61 47.69 -14.56
C PRO A 2 31.72 48.48 -15.54
N THR A 3 30.57 47.92 -15.91
CA THR A 3 29.45 48.67 -16.49
C THR A 3 28.27 48.65 -15.53
N ARG A 4 27.80 49.86 -15.21
CA ARG A 4 26.73 50.22 -14.28
C ARG A 4 25.35 50.09 -14.91
N GLY A 5 24.36 49.89 -14.04
CA GLY A 5 22.95 50.27 -14.20
C GLY A 5 22.08 49.24 -13.47
N SER A 6 21.22 49.55 -12.51
CA SER A 6 20.67 50.83 -12.04
C SER A 6 20.13 50.62 -10.62
N SER A 7 20.09 51.72 -9.88
CA SER A 7 19.57 51.86 -8.52
C SER A 7 18.04 51.65 -8.44
N SER A 8 17.59 50.81 -7.51
CA SER A 8 16.25 50.90 -6.91
C SER A 8 16.39 51.14 -5.40
N LEU A 9 15.61 52.11 -4.92
CA LEU A 9 15.48 52.49 -3.50
C LEU A 9 14.89 51.33 -2.67
N PRO A 10 15.26 51.18 -1.39
CA PRO A 10 14.66 50.16 -0.53
C PRO A 10 13.25 50.58 -0.08
N ASP A 11 12.31 49.66 -0.23
CA ASP A 11 10.92 49.71 0.24
C ASP A 11 10.86 49.80 1.79
N PRO A 12 10.17 50.79 2.39
CA PRO A 12 10.16 51.01 3.84
C PRO A 12 9.10 50.19 4.59
N THR A 13 8.88 48.92 4.24
CA THR A 13 7.80 48.10 4.84
C THR A 13 8.22 46.79 5.51
N THR A 14 9.51 46.57 5.77
CA THR A 14 9.95 45.43 6.61
C THR A 14 10.11 45.85 8.09
N PRO A 15 9.42 45.22 9.05
CA PRO A 15 9.65 45.49 10.47
C PRO A 15 11.06 45.02 10.83
N ARG A 16 11.83 45.89 11.49
CA ARG A 16 13.13 45.51 12.06
C ARG A 16 12.92 44.36 13.05
N ASP A 17 13.51 43.19 12.75
CA ASP A 17 13.61 42.07 13.68
C ASP A 17 14.22 42.53 14.99
N SER A 18 13.39 42.62 16.03
CA SER A 18 13.85 43.01 17.36
C SER A 18 14.69 41.88 17.98
N ILE A 19 15.66 42.23 18.83
CA ILE A 19 16.41 41.24 19.62
C ILE A 19 15.48 40.28 20.40
N TRP A 20 14.27 40.75 20.74
CA TRP A 20 13.24 39.97 21.40
C TRP A 20 12.59 38.91 20.51
N SER A 21 12.47 39.13 19.18
CA SER A 21 11.97 38.09 18.27
C SER A 21 12.98 36.96 18.10
N ARG A 22 14.28 37.29 18.01
CA ARG A 22 15.36 36.28 17.95
C ARG A 22 15.52 35.50 19.25
N LEU A 23 15.34 36.15 20.41
CA LEU A 23 15.32 35.48 21.70
C LEU A 23 14.10 34.57 21.86
N ALA A 24 12.92 35.00 21.40
CA ALA A 24 11.71 34.20 21.41
C ALA A 24 11.85 32.98 20.48
N GLU A 25 12.34 33.15 19.26
CA GLU A 25 12.60 32.05 18.32
C GLU A 25 13.65 31.06 18.85
N SER A 26 14.72 31.55 19.48
CA SER A 26 15.74 30.68 20.11
C SER A 26 15.19 29.89 21.30
N LEU A 27 14.35 30.50 22.13
CA LEU A 27 13.69 29.82 23.24
C LEU A 27 12.66 28.80 22.76
N ILE A 28 11.86 29.15 21.75
CA ILE A 28 10.86 28.27 21.14
C ILE A 28 11.54 27.10 20.43
N SER A 29 12.62 27.34 19.69
CA SER A 29 13.45 26.29 19.04
C SER A 29 14.06 25.34 20.07
N ARG A 30 14.59 25.83 21.19
CA ARG A 30 15.10 24.97 22.28
C ARG A 30 13.99 24.20 23.00
N PHE A 31 12.81 24.80 23.16
CA PHE A 31 11.65 24.11 23.74
C PHE A 31 11.07 23.05 22.80
N LEU A 32 11.09 23.28 21.48
CA LEU A 32 10.68 22.33 20.46
C LEU A 32 11.68 21.18 20.32
N GLY A 33 12.99 21.45 20.42
CA GLY A 33 14.01 20.40 20.47
C GLY A 33 13.87 19.50 21.69
N LEU A 34 13.56 20.07 22.86
CA LEU A 34 13.21 19.30 24.07
C LEU A 34 11.89 18.52 23.93
N TYR A 35 10.97 18.97 23.08
CA TYR A 35 9.69 18.31 22.84
C TYR A 35 9.81 17.11 21.90
N GLU A 36 10.74 17.13 20.93
CA GLU A 36 10.99 16.02 20.01
C GLU A 36 11.79 14.87 20.64
N ASP A 37 12.61 15.16 21.66
CA ASP A 37 13.48 14.18 22.33
C ASP A 37 12.84 13.47 23.55
N LEU A 38 11.70 13.94 24.06
CA LEU A 38 11.05 13.37 25.26
C LEU A 38 9.92 12.41 24.90
N ASP A 39 10.03 11.15 25.32
CA ASP A 39 8.98 10.16 25.17
C ASP A 39 7.67 10.63 25.86
N PHE A 40 6.50 10.23 25.36
CA PHE A 40 5.20 10.77 25.81
C PHE A 40 4.98 10.63 27.32
N ARG A 41 5.56 9.59 27.94
CA ARG A 41 5.55 9.38 29.39
C ARG A 41 6.44 10.38 30.15
N GLU A 42 7.59 10.71 29.59
CA GLU A 42 8.55 11.65 30.19
C GLU A 42 8.03 13.09 30.12
N TRP A 43 7.30 13.45 29.05
CA TRP A 43 6.65 14.74 28.92
C TRP A 43 5.58 14.99 30.00
N HIS A 44 4.73 14.00 30.26
CA HIS A 44 3.74 14.10 31.34
C HIS A 44 4.37 14.18 32.73
N ALA A 45 5.48 13.47 32.96
CA ALA A 45 6.25 13.57 34.19
C ALA A 45 6.84 14.98 34.37
N PHE A 46 7.43 15.53 33.31
CA PHE A 46 7.97 16.90 33.29
C PHE A 46 6.89 17.94 33.63
N GLN A 47 5.72 17.87 32.99
CA GLN A 47 4.60 18.78 33.27
C GLN A 47 4.13 18.74 34.73
N ARG A 48 4.10 17.56 35.36
CA ARG A 48 3.76 17.40 36.78
C ARG A 48 4.81 18.02 37.69
N ILE A 49 6.10 17.80 37.40
CA ILE A 49 7.22 18.34 38.18
C ILE A 49 7.23 19.86 38.10
N LEU A 50 7.05 20.42 36.89
CA LEU A 50 6.99 21.86 36.69
C LEU A 50 5.79 22.49 37.44
N ALA A 51 4.61 21.88 37.35
CA ALA A 51 3.43 22.35 38.08
C ALA A 51 3.63 22.29 39.60
N LEU A 52 4.26 21.23 40.11
CA LEU A 52 4.60 21.09 41.53
C LEU A 52 5.58 22.19 41.99
N ALA A 53 6.65 22.41 41.23
CA ALA A 53 7.66 23.42 41.53
C ALA A 53 7.05 24.84 41.58
N LEU A 54 6.25 25.19 40.58
CA LEU A 54 5.55 26.49 40.52
C LEU A 54 4.57 26.65 41.68
N SER A 55 3.81 25.61 42.01
CA SER A 55 2.83 25.63 43.10
C SER A 55 3.49 25.74 44.47
N LEU A 56 4.57 25.00 44.71
CA LEU A 56 5.31 25.03 45.96
C LEU A 56 5.96 26.40 46.15
N ALA A 57 6.61 26.94 45.11
CA ALA A 57 7.19 28.28 45.13
C ALA A 57 6.12 29.35 45.43
N SER A 58 4.95 29.26 44.79
CA SER A 58 3.84 30.21 44.99
C SER A 58 3.25 30.13 46.40
N ASN A 59 2.99 28.92 46.91
CA ASN A 59 2.51 28.72 48.29
C ASN A 59 3.50 29.25 49.33
N ILE A 60 4.80 28.92 49.20
CA ILE A 60 5.85 29.37 50.13
C ILE A 60 5.99 30.88 50.08
N PHE A 61 6.02 31.46 48.87
CA PHE A 61 6.10 32.90 48.70
C PHE A 61 4.94 33.62 49.37
N LEU A 62 3.69 33.19 49.13
CA LEU A 62 2.51 33.79 49.74
C LEU A 62 2.48 33.61 51.26
N MET A 63 2.95 32.46 51.78
CA MET A 63 3.04 32.22 53.21
C MET A 63 4.06 33.15 53.88
N ILE A 64 5.26 33.28 53.32
CA ILE A 64 6.29 34.21 53.83
C ILE A 64 5.79 35.65 53.73
N PHE A 65 5.17 36.01 52.60
CA PHE A 65 4.58 37.33 52.39
C PHE A 65 3.53 37.64 53.46
N ARG A 66 2.60 36.72 53.74
CA ARG A 66 1.55 36.92 54.75
C ARG A 66 2.12 37.04 56.16
N LEU A 67 3.11 36.23 56.53
CA LEU A 67 3.74 36.29 57.85
C LEU A 67 4.47 37.62 58.12
N HIS A 68 4.84 38.35 57.07
CA HIS A 68 5.50 39.67 57.18
C HIS A 68 4.58 40.85 56.86
N ALA A 69 3.40 40.61 56.29
CA ALA A 69 2.42 41.65 55.98
C ALA A 69 1.75 42.16 57.27
N ARG A 70 1.54 43.49 57.35
CA ARG A 70 0.89 44.14 58.50
C ARG A 70 -0.57 44.53 58.25
N ASP A 71 -1.07 44.30 57.03
CA ASP A 71 -2.43 44.68 56.62
C ASP A 71 -3.39 43.50 56.70
N ASP A 72 -4.59 43.74 57.26
CA ASP A 72 -5.62 42.70 57.43
C ASP A 72 -6.36 42.37 56.12
N GLY A 73 -6.28 43.24 55.11
CA GLY A 73 -6.95 43.07 53.81
C GLY A 73 -6.25 42.11 52.84
N PHE A 74 -6.94 41.74 51.76
CA PHE A 74 -6.34 41.06 50.62
C PHE A 74 -5.35 42.01 49.92
N SER A 75 -4.09 41.61 49.84
CA SER A 75 -3.10 42.39 49.10
C SER A 75 -3.32 42.25 47.59
N TRP A 76 -2.78 43.20 46.81
CA TRP A 76 -2.74 43.08 45.35
C TRP A 76 -2.00 41.82 44.87
N THR A 77 -1.01 41.36 45.64
CA THR A 77 -0.27 40.12 45.36
C THR A 77 -1.14 38.89 45.58
N GLU A 78 -1.86 38.80 46.71
CA GLU A 78 -2.82 37.71 46.99
C GLU A 78 -3.95 37.69 45.97
N MET A 79 -4.51 38.85 45.60
CA MET A 79 -5.51 38.98 44.53
C MET A 79 -4.99 38.53 43.16
N GLY A 80 -3.72 38.79 42.85
CA GLY A 80 -3.08 38.31 41.62
C GLY A 80 -3.01 36.80 41.54
N PHE A 81 -2.52 36.14 42.60
CA PHE A 81 -2.46 34.68 42.66
C PHE A 81 -3.86 34.03 42.71
N PHE A 82 -4.81 34.67 43.39
CA PHE A 82 -6.21 34.22 43.40
C PHE A 82 -6.80 34.27 41.99
N THR A 83 -6.61 35.39 41.30
CA THR A 83 -7.06 35.55 39.91
C THR A 83 -6.42 34.51 38.99
N ALA A 84 -5.11 34.26 39.14
CA ALA A 84 -4.41 33.24 38.36
C ALA A 84 -4.94 31.81 38.61
N SER A 85 -5.24 31.46 39.87
CA SER A 85 -5.83 30.18 40.23
C SER A 85 -7.26 30.02 39.67
N ILE A 86 -8.06 31.08 39.69
CA ILE A 86 -9.40 31.10 39.06
C ILE A 86 -9.31 30.98 37.53
N ILE A 87 -8.35 31.66 36.89
CA ILE A 87 -8.10 31.53 35.45
C ILE A 87 -7.73 30.08 35.10
N ASN A 88 -6.90 29.42 35.91
CA ASN A 88 -6.57 28.01 35.72
C ASN A 88 -7.81 27.10 35.76
N ILE A 89 -8.76 27.35 36.67
CA ILE A 89 -10.03 26.60 36.74
C ILE A 89 -10.89 26.85 35.51
N ILE A 90 -11.00 28.11 35.06
CA ILE A 90 -11.75 28.46 33.86
C ILE A 90 -11.14 27.78 32.63
N PHE A 91 -9.81 27.79 32.54
CA PHE A 91 -9.08 27.14 31.45
C PHE A 91 -9.28 25.62 31.49
N LEU A 92 -9.11 25.00 32.65
CA LEU A 92 -9.40 23.58 32.86
C LEU A 92 -10.79 23.24 32.34
N ARG A 93 -11.81 24.02 32.68
CA ARG A 93 -13.19 23.79 32.19
C ARG A 93 -13.34 23.99 30.68
N ALA A 94 -12.56 24.86 30.06
CA ALA A 94 -12.66 25.17 28.63
C ALA A 94 -11.91 24.17 27.73
N CYS A 95 -11.03 23.32 28.28
CA CYS A 95 -10.27 22.35 27.52
C CYS A 95 -11.15 21.20 27.01
N HIS A 96 -11.51 21.25 25.73
CA HIS A 96 -12.25 20.18 25.08
C HIS A 96 -11.61 19.77 23.76
N LYS A 97 -11.86 18.52 23.37
CA LYS A 97 -11.56 17.96 22.05
C LYS A 97 -12.85 17.46 21.42
N ASP A 98 -13.10 17.89 20.19
CA ASP A 98 -14.31 17.56 19.45
C ASP A 98 -14.04 16.31 18.58
N TYR A 99 -14.93 15.31 18.64
CA TYR A 99 -14.85 14.05 17.90
C TYR A 99 -16.07 13.88 17.00
N GLN A 100 -15.86 13.60 15.71
CA GLN A 100 -16.94 13.45 14.74
C GLN A 100 -17.30 11.97 14.53
N LEU A 101 -18.60 11.65 14.62
CA LEU A 101 -19.13 10.28 14.55
C LEU A 101 -19.75 10.02 13.18
N PHE A 102 -18.90 9.79 12.17
CA PHE A 102 -19.33 9.59 10.78
C PHE A 102 -20.19 8.34 10.55
N SER A 103 -20.01 7.30 11.36
CA SER A 103 -20.71 6.01 11.19
C SER A 103 -22.07 5.96 11.89
N ARG A 104 -22.51 7.06 12.54
CA ARG A 104 -23.77 7.08 13.29
C ARG A 104 -24.80 7.95 12.56
N PRO A 105 -26.02 7.44 12.28
CA PRO A 105 -27.05 8.20 11.58
C PRO A 105 -27.42 9.50 12.31
N ALA A 106 -27.69 10.58 11.56
CA ALA A 106 -28.10 11.89 12.10
C ALA A 106 -29.36 11.80 13.01
N LYS A 107 -30.22 10.82 12.74
CA LYS A 107 -31.47 10.56 13.48
C LYS A 107 -31.26 9.95 14.86
N GLU A 108 -30.08 9.37 15.13
CA GLU A 108 -29.81 8.62 16.37
C GLU A 108 -28.80 9.34 17.26
N LYS A 109 -29.29 10.18 18.19
CA LYS A 109 -28.44 10.91 19.13
C LYS A 109 -27.57 9.94 19.96
N PRO A 110 -26.24 10.15 20.01
CA PRO A 110 -25.36 9.46 20.95
C PRO A 110 -25.85 9.63 22.39
N ASN A 111 -25.67 8.61 23.22
CA ASN A 111 -26.00 8.69 24.64
C ASN A 111 -24.96 9.54 25.40
N SER A 112 -24.91 10.82 25.09
CA SER A 112 -24.06 11.85 25.69
C SER A 112 -24.75 13.20 25.57
N GLU A 113 -24.75 13.96 26.66
CA GLU A 113 -25.28 15.32 26.69
C GLU A 113 -24.40 16.31 25.89
N HIS A 114 -23.15 15.92 25.60
CA HIS A 114 -22.19 16.73 24.85
C HIS A 114 -22.15 16.39 23.34
N ALA A 115 -23.08 15.55 22.87
CA ALA A 115 -23.27 15.27 21.46
C ALA A 115 -24.22 16.29 20.81
N HIS A 116 -23.79 16.89 19.71
CA HIS A 116 -24.58 17.85 18.94
C HIS A 116 -24.39 17.65 17.43
N LEU A 117 -25.41 17.97 16.63
CA LEU A 117 -25.33 17.86 15.17
C LEU A 117 -24.58 19.05 14.58
N VAL A 118 -23.64 18.74 13.69
CA VAL A 118 -22.82 19.73 12.96
C VAL A 118 -22.86 19.39 11.48
N ASP A 119 -22.87 20.44 10.64
CA ASP A 119 -22.90 20.33 9.17
C ASP A 119 -21.52 19.80 8.66
N VAL A 120 -21.52 18.90 7.68
CA VAL A 120 -20.31 18.25 7.11
C VAL A 120 -19.48 19.25 6.29
N TYR A 121 -18.62 20.01 6.96
CA TYR A 121 -17.61 20.88 6.31
C TYR A 121 -16.25 20.80 7.02
N PRO A 122 -15.13 21.00 6.29
CA PRO A 122 -13.80 20.90 6.86
C PRO A 122 -13.57 22.02 7.87
N ARG A 123 -13.40 21.65 9.14
CA ARG A 123 -13.05 22.59 10.21
C ARG A 123 -11.56 22.87 10.12
N ASN A 124 -11.19 24.14 9.88
CA ASN A 124 -9.86 24.64 10.23
C ASN A 124 -9.61 24.27 11.70
N ASN A 125 -8.53 23.52 11.96
CA ASN A 125 -8.09 23.10 13.30
C ASN A 125 -8.12 24.30 14.26
N ARG A 126 -9.19 24.44 15.03
CA ARG A 126 -9.19 25.24 16.25
C ARG A 126 -8.75 24.32 17.39
N THR A 127 -7.50 23.87 17.33
CA THR A 127 -6.78 23.50 18.55
C THR A 127 -6.40 24.81 19.21
N THR A 128 -7.21 25.28 20.16
CA THR A 128 -6.87 26.45 20.97
C THR A 128 -5.81 26.06 21.99
N ASP A 129 -4.57 25.85 21.53
CA ASP A 129 -3.41 25.66 22.40
C ASP A 129 -2.84 27.01 22.92
N SER A 130 -3.40 28.13 22.44
CA SER A 130 -3.05 29.48 22.86
C SER A 130 -3.95 29.97 24.01
N LEU A 131 -3.31 30.33 25.13
CA LEU A 131 -3.91 31.02 26.30
C LEU A 131 -4.77 32.24 25.91
N ILE A 132 -4.37 32.97 24.86
CA ILE A 132 -5.03 34.19 24.39
C ILE A 132 -6.27 33.86 23.54
N ALA A 133 -6.20 32.80 22.72
CA ALA A 133 -7.30 32.39 21.85
C ALA A 133 -8.50 31.85 22.64
N ALA A 134 -8.27 31.12 23.74
CA ALA A 134 -9.33 30.61 24.60
C ALA A 134 -10.06 31.74 25.37
N ALA A 135 -9.32 32.74 25.87
CA ALA A 135 -9.90 33.91 26.53
C ALA A 135 -10.72 34.79 25.57
N LEU A 136 -10.26 34.97 24.33
CA LEU A 136 -10.99 35.66 23.26
C LEU A 136 -12.22 34.87 22.80
N ALA A 137 -12.15 33.55 22.72
CA ALA A 137 -13.28 32.70 22.35
C ALA A 137 -14.45 32.82 23.35
N LEU A 138 -14.16 32.88 24.66
CA LEU A 138 -15.17 33.09 25.71
C LEU A 138 -15.83 34.48 25.64
N LEU A 139 -15.09 35.52 25.22
CA LEU A 139 -15.63 36.86 25.01
C LEU A 139 -16.48 36.97 23.72
N LEU A 140 -16.12 36.22 22.68
CA LEU A 140 -16.78 36.26 21.37
C LEU A 140 -18.00 35.33 21.28
N ASP A 141 -18.07 34.25 22.07
CA ASP A 141 -19.20 33.29 22.03
C ASP A 141 -20.52 33.92 22.52
N LYS A 142 -20.46 35.00 23.31
CA LYS A 142 -21.63 35.82 23.66
C LYS A 142 -22.16 36.66 22.49
N PHE A 143 -21.34 36.97 21.49
CA PHE A 143 -21.74 37.76 20.32
C PHE A 143 -22.20 36.90 19.13
N ALA A 144 -21.84 35.62 19.09
CA ALA A 144 -22.16 34.72 17.97
C ALA A 144 -23.59 34.14 18.01
N LYS A 145 -24.36 34.33 19.09
CA LYS A 145 -25.77 33.90 19.19
C LYS A 145 -26.74 34.85 18.46
N LYS A 146 -26.57 35.08 17.16
CA LYS A 146 -27.65 35.64 16.33
C LYS A 146 -27.49 35.39 14.82
N LYS A 147 -27.86 34.18 14.40
CA LYS A 147 -28.54 33.83 13.13
C LYS A 147 -28.26 32.36 12.82
N LYS A 148 -29.19 31.46 13.13
CA LYS A 148 -29.39 30.25 12.33
C LYS A 148 -30.83 30.31 11.83
N LYS A 149 -30.96 30.47 10.51
CA LYS A 149 -32.22 30.47 9.77
C LYS A 149 -32.52 29.00 9.49
N GLU A 150 -33.68 28.54 9.92
CA GLU A 150 -34.17 27.20 9.60
C GLU A 150 -34.37 27.10 8.09
N THR A 151 -33.68 26.16 7.47
CA THR A 151 -34.01 25.62 6.15
C THR A 151 -34.21 24.12 6.33
N ASN A 152 -35.45 23.71 6.13
CA ASN A 152 -35.83 22.30 6.00
C ASN A 152 -35.28 21.75 4.67
N ASP A 153 -35.00 20.45 4.67
CA ASP A 153 -34.51 19.59 3.57
C ASP A 153 -32.99 19.53 3.35
N ALA A 154 -32.35 18.64 4.12
CA ALA A 154 -31.25 17.74 3.73
C ALA A 154 -30.74 17.04 5.02
N ASP A 155 -31.23 15.84 5.31
CA ASP A 155 -30.88 15.08 6.54
C ASP A 155 -29.57 14.30 6.40
N ASP A 156 -28.96 14.30 5.20
CA ASP A 156 -27.75 13.53 4.87
C ASP A 156 -26.41 14.28 5.10
N ASP A 157 -26.45 15.59 5.34
CA ASP A 157 -25.24 16.43 5.50
C ASP A 157 -24.91 16.78 6.97
N LYS A 158 -25.54 16.11 7.94
CA LYS A 158 -25.34 16.38 9.38
C LYS A 158 -24.73 15.19 10.10
N ILE A 159 -23.64 15.43 10.82
CA ILE A 159 -22.94 14.42 11.62
C ILE A 159 -22.98 14.79 13.11
N TRP A 160 -22.96 13.77 13.96
CA TRP A 160 -22.84 13.99 15.41
C TRP A 160 -21.40 14.33 15.78
N GLU A 161 -21.19 15.48 16.42
CA GLU A 161 -19.93 15.89 17.04
C GLU A 161 -20.05 15.73 18.57
N LEU A 162 -19.13 14.95 19.15
CA LEU A 162 -19.00 14.73 20.58
C LEU A 162 -17.88 15.59 21.15
N ARG A 163 -18.23 16.53 22.03
CA ARG A 163 -17.26 17.36 22.74
C ARG A 163 -16.79 16.66 24.02
N VAL A 164 -15.53 16.24 24.06
CA VAL A 164 -14.94 15.50 25.20
C VAL A 164 -14.01 16.43 25.98
N TRP A 165 -14.15 16.47 27.30
CA TRP A 165 -13.24 17.21 28.17
C TRP A 165 -11.84 16.57 28.16
N ASN A 166 -10.82 17.32 27.74
CA ASN A 166 -9.45 16.80 27.57
C ASN A 166 -8.41 17.83 28.03
N PRO A 167 -8.30 18.08 29.35
CA PRO A 167 -7.32 19.01 29.91
C PRO A 167 -5.89 18.47 29.86
N ASN A 168 -4.92 19.38 29.67
CA ASN A 168 -3.50 19.03 29.77
C ASN A 168 -3.12 18.71 31.23
N THR A 169 -2.24 17.71 31.41
CA THR A 169 -1.73 17.24 32.72
C THR A 169 -1.14 18.37 33.57
N PHE A 170 -0.50 19.37 32.95
CA PHE A 170 0.03 20.53 33.65
C PHE A 170 -1.06 21.29 34.43
N TYR A 171 -2.17 21.65 33.79
CA TYR A 171 -3.23 22.46 34.42
C TYR A 171 -3.96 21.70 35.53
N ILE A 172 -4.17 20.39 35.35
CA ILE A 172 -4.76 19.52 36.39
C ILE A 172 -3.84 19.45 37.60
N SER A 173 -2.53 19.29 37.36
CA SER A 173 -1.53 19.21 38.42
C SER A 173 -1.41 20.55 39.15
N LEU A 174 -1.40 21.67 38.42
CA LEU A 174 -1.36 23.01 38.97
C LEU A 174 -2.59 23.31 39.85
N PHE A 175 -3.79 22.90 39.42
CA PHE A 175 -5.00 23.02 40.24
C PHE A 175 -4.95 22.14 41.49
N SER A 176 -4.39 20.93 41.36
CA SER A 176 -4.29 19.98 42.48
C SER A 176 -3.32 20.48 43.56
N TYR A 177 -2.20 21.09 43.17
CA TYR A 177 -1.17 21.59 44.08
C TYR A 177 -1.44 23.02 44.59
N PHE A 178 -2.23 23.81 43.87
CA PHE A 178 -2.53 25.21 44.20
C PHE A 178 -4.00 25.60 43.95
N PRO A 179 -4.96 24.96 44.64
CA PRO A 179 -6.37 25.32 44.55
C PRO A 179 -6.64 26.70 45.19
N PRO A 180 -7.70 27.44 44.78
CA PRO A 180 -8.01 28.75 45.35
C PRO A 180 -8.27 28.71 46.87
N THR A 181 -8.71 27.58 47.39
CA THR A 181 -8.90 27.35 48.84
C THR A 181 -7.61 27.51 49.63
N ASN A 182 -6.46 27.13 49.05
CA ASN A 182 -5.16 27.31 49.68
C ASN A 182 -4.82 28.79 49.88
N ILE A 183 -5.23 29.66 48.96
CA ILE A 183 -4.99 31.10 49.07
C ILE A 183 -5.81 31.69 50.23
N PHE A 184 -7.05 31.24 50.44
CA PHE A 184 -7.84 31.65 51.59
C PHE A 184 -7.26 31.15 52.92
N ILE A 185 -6.74 29.91 52.94
CA ILE A 185 -6.06 29.36 54.12
C ILE A 185 -4.82 30.20 54.45
N ILE A 186 -4.00 30.51 53.43
CA ILE A 186 -2.80 31.34 53.59
C ILE A 186 -3.17 32.76 54.04
N HIS A 187 -4.21 33.37 53.45
CA HIS A 187 -4.68 34.70 53.85
C HIS A 187 -5.10 34.73 55.34
N SER A 188 -5.66 33.64 55.85
CA SER A 188 -6.09 33.52 57.24
C SER A 188 -4.95 33.25 58.22
N MET A 189 -3.71 33.06 57.74
CA MET A 189 -2.52 32.83 58.57
C MET A 189 -2.05 34.11 59.28
N ASN A 190 -1.73 33.96 60.56
CA ASN A 190 -1.11 34.96 61.42
C ASN A 190 -0.04 34.30 62.31
N THR A 191 0.71 35.11 63.06
CA THR A 191 1.81 34.65 63.91
C THR A 191 1.41 33.64 64.99
N HIS A 192 0.12 33.57 65.36
CA HIS A 192 -0.39 32.70 66.41
C HIS A 192 -1.01 31.39 65.88
N ASN A 193 -1.56 31.38 64.66
CA ASN A 193 -2.31 30.25 64.11
C ASN A 193 -1.63 29.54 62.93
N TRP A 194 -0.50 30.06 62.43
CA TRP A 194 0.17 29.51 61.24
C TRP A 194 0.51 28.01 61.31
N PRO A 195 0.89 27.40 62.45
CA PRO A 195 1.21 25.97 62.47
C PRO A 195 -0.02 25.10 62.18
N PHE A 196 -1.19 25.51 62.69
CA PHE A 196 -2.45 24.80 62.48
C PHE A 196 -2.97 24.95 61.05
N LEU A 197 -2.88 26.16 60.49
CA LEU A 197 -3.29 26.43 59.12
C LEU A 197 -2.33 25.84 58.09
N LEU A 198 -1.05 25.66 58.42
CA LEU A 198 -0.10 24.93 57.57
C LEU A 198 -0.50 23.46 57.44
N VAL A 199 -0.94 22.83 58.55
CA VAL A 199 -1.50 21.47 58.52
C VAL A 199 -2.76 21.43 57.64
N ALA A 200 -3.65 22.41 57.79
CA ALA A 200 -4.85 22.51 56.94
C ALA A 200 -4.49 22.66 55.45
N LEU A 201 -3.49 23.48 55.12
CA LEU A 201 -2.99 23.69 53.75
C LEU A 201 -2.44 22.40 53.13
N VAL A 202 -1.64 21.65 53.89
CA VAL A 202 -1.12 20.35 53.44
C VAL A 202 -2.27 19.37 53.22
N PHE A 203 -3.25 19.35 54.14
CA PHE A 203 -4.39 18.46 54.06
C PHE A 203 -5.28 18.74 52.83
N THR A 204 -5.62 20.02 52.57
CA THR A 204 -6.44 20.39 51.40
C THR A 204 -5.73 20.09 50.09
N THR A 205 -4.42 20.32 50.03
CA THR A 205 -3.61 19.99 48.85
C THR A 205 -3.55 18.48 48.64
N ALA A 206 -3.29 17.71 49.70
CA ALA A 206 -3.28 16.25 49.64
C ALA A 206 -4.65 15.69 49.18
N GLN A 207 -5.74 16.25 49.70
CA GLN A 207 -7.10 15.86 49.30
C GLN A 207 -7.36 16.14 47.81
N ALA A 208 -6.96 17.31 47.30
CA ALA A 208 -7.13 17.66 45.88
C ALA A 208 -6.29 16.75 44.97
N CYS A 209 -5.02 16.49 45.32
CA CYS A 209 -4.16 15.55 44.60
C CYS A 209 -4.72 14.12 44.60
N LEU A 210 -5.22 13.65 45.74
CA LEU A 210 -5.82 12.32 45.85
C LEU A 210 -7.04 12.20 44.94
N LEU A 211 -7.94 13.19 44.97
CA LEU A 211 -9.14 13.17 44.14
C LEU A 211 -8.79 13.19 42.64
N ALA A 212 -7.84 14.03 42.23
CA ALA A 212 -7.37 14.08 40.85
C ALA A 212 -6.72 12.76 40.41
N SER A 213 -5.94 12.13 41.29
CA SER A 213 -5.31 10.84 41.03
C SER A 213 -6.34 9.71 40.92
N LEU A 214 -7.32 9.65 41.82
CA LEU A 214 -8.39 8.66 41.81
C LEU A 214 -9.25 8.80 40.55
N TYR A 215 -9.60 10.03 40.16
CA TYR A 215 -10.35 10.28 38.94
C TYR A 215 -9.56 9.89 37.68
N SER A 216 -8.27 10.25 37.61
CA SER A 216 -7.41 9.85 36.48
C SER A 216 -7.23 8.34 36.41
N GLY A 217 -7.12 7.66 37.55
CA GLY A 217 -7.13 6.20 37.64
C GLY A 217 -8.43 5.62 37.09
N TYR A 218 -9.58 6.10 37.59
CA TYR A 218 -10.90 5.67 37.11
C TYR A 218 -11.11 5.82 35.60
N VAL A 219 -10.64 6.92 35.00
CA VAL A 219 -10.72 7.13 33.55
C VAL A 219 -9.87 6.10 32.82
N LYS A 220 -8.62 5.88 33.25
CA LYS A 220 -7.74 4.86 32.66
C LYS A 220 -8.28 3.45 32.83
N ASP A 221 -8.82 3.14 34.00
CA ASP A 221 -9.42 1.83 34.28
C ASP A 221 -10.65 1.62 33.40
N LYS A 222 -11.47 2.66 33.18
CA LYS A 222 -12.56 2.61 32.20
C LYS A 222 -12.07 2.40 30.78
N GLU A 223 -11.04 3.11 30.35
CA GLU A 223 -10.45 2.94 29.02
C GLU A 223 -9.91 1.51 28.82
N VAL A 224 -9.21 0.98 29.81
CA VAL A 224 -8.74 -0.42 29.81
C VAL A 224 -9.91 -1.38 29.82
N LEU A 225 -10.94 -1.17 30.64
CA LEU A 225 -12.14 -2.00 30.65
C LEU A 225 -12.88 -1.97 29.31
N TYR A 226 -12.96 -0.82 28.64
CA TYR A 226 -13.51 -0.73 27.29
C TYR A 226 -12.63 -1.44 26.26
N ALA A 227 -11.31 -1.31 26.36
CA ALA A 227 -10.38 -2.01 25.49
C ALA A 227 -10.45 -3.53 25.69
N GLU A 228 -10.46 -4.01 26.94
CA GLU A 228 -10.64 -5.41 27.30
C GLU A 228 -12.03 -5.90 26.91
N SER A 229 -13.09 -5.12 27.10
CA SER A 229 -14.44 -5.45 26.63
C SER A 229 -14.52 -5.49 25.10
N GLN A 230 -13.75 -4.66 24.39
CA GLN A 230 -13.66 -4.70 22.93
C GLN A 230 -12.82 -5.90 22.48
N ILE A 231 -11.74 -6.24 23.18
CA ILE A 231 -10.95 -7.46 22.95
C ILE A 231 -11.80 -8.70 23.25
N GLU A 232 -12.60 -8.67 24.31
CA GLU A 232 -13.53 -9.73 24.67
C GLU A 232 -14.63 -9.82 23.63
N TYR A 233 -15.24 -8.70 23.22
CA TYR A 233 -16.22 -8.66 22.14
C TYR A 233 -15.62 -9.16 20.83
N ASP A 234 -14.39 -8.76 20.53
CA ASP A 234 -13.66 -9.25 19.38
C ASP A 234 -13.45 -10.75 19.53
N SER A 235 -12.91 -11.26 20.64
CA SER A 235 -12.70 -12.70 20.86
C SER A 235 -13.99 -13.53 20.88
N CYS A 236 -15.10 -12.95 21.35
CA CYS A 236 -16.38 -13.62 21.62
C CYS A 236 -17.44 -13.41 20.54
N PHE A 237 -17.29 -12.45 19.63
CA PHE A 237 -18.26 -12.19 18.58
C PHE A 237 -17.62 -11.91 17.22
N VAL A 238 -16.45 -11.25 17.15
CA VAL A 238 -15.79 -10.93 15.86
C VAL A 238 -14.84 -12.05 15.39
N LYS A 239 -14.05 -12.59 16.32
CA LYS A 239 -13.04 -13.65 16.22
C LYS A 239 -13.53 -14.96 16.82
N ARG A 240 -14.73 -15.01 17.41
CA ARG A 240 -15.31 -16.27 17.90
C ARG A 240 -15.65 -17.13 16.69
N LYS A 241 -14.73 -18.07 16.43
CA LYS A 241 -14.93 -19.27 15.62
C LYS A 241 -15.10 -19.03 14.12
N LEU A 242 -14.06 -18.50 13.48
CA LEU A 242 -13.71 -18.88 12.11
C LEU A 242 -13.38 -20.39 11.99
N PHE A 243 -13.16 -21.08 13.11
CA PHE A 243 -13.02 -22.55 13.19
C PHE A 243 -13.66 -23.11 14.47
N THR A 244 -14.99 -23.16 14.55
CA THR A 244 -15.56 -24.31 15.27
C THR A 244 -15.44 -25.48 14.31
N LEU A 245 -14.96 -26.63 14.76
CA LEU A 245 -15.29 -27.89 14.13
C LEU A 245 -16.82 -27.97 14.06
N LYS A 246 -17.37 -27.57 12.93
CA LYS A 246 -18.73 -27.89 12.55
C LYS A 246 -18.62 -29.23 11.86
N VAL A 247 -19.41 -30.20 12.32
CA VAL A 247 -19.74 -31.32 11.45
C VAL A 247 -20.37 -30.69 10.22
N ASP A 248 -19.76 -30.93 9.06
CA ASP A 248 -20.36 -30.59 7.79
C ASP A 248 -21.69 -31.32 7.74
N VAL A 249 -22.81 -30.59 7.88
CA VAL A 249 -24.10 -31.11 7.48
C VAL A 249 -24.12 -30.91 5.97
N THR A 250 -23.41 -31.81 5.32
CA THR A 250 -23.23 -31.90 3.88
C THR A 250 -24.52 -31.51 3.16
N THR A 251 -24.49 -30.39 2.44
CA THR A 251 -25.36 -30.18 1.28
C THR A 251 -24.61 -30.50 -0.01
N GLN A 252 -23.63 -31.40 0.06
CA GLN A 252 -23.27 -32.24 -1.08
C GLN A 252 -23.87 -33.62 -0.84
N THR A 253 -24.57 -34.13 -1.84
CA THR A 253 -24.95 -35.53 -1.95
C THR A 253 -23.70 -36.39 -1.86
N ILE A 254 -23.43 -36.95 -0.68
CA ILE A 254 -22.46 -38.03 -0.51
C ILE A 254 -23.06 -39.31 -1.10
N GLY A 255 -22.32 -39.96 -2.00
CA GLY A 255 -22.26 -41.41 -2.07
C GLY A 255 -21.00 -41.86 -1.34
N GLU A 256 -21.19 -42.66 -0.30
CA GLU A 256 -20.29 -43.08 0.80
C GLU A 256 -18.82 -43.36 0.46
N VAL A 257 -17.87 -42.83 1.26
CA VAL A 257 -16.70 -43.60 1.77
C VAL A 257 -16.24 -43.07 3.15
N SER A 258 -15.91 -44.02 4.03
CA SER A 258 -15.57 -43.98 5.46
C SER A 258 -14.44 -43.03 5.93
N TRP A 259 -14.56 -42.59 7.18
CA TRP A 259 -13.69 -41.71 7.98
C TRP A 259 -12.26 -42.22 8.26
N ASP A 260 -11.90 -43.45 7.86
CA ASP A 260 -10.54 -44.01 8.03
C ASP A 260 -9.51 -43.48 6.99
N TYR A 261 -9.95 -42.64 6.04
CA TYR A 261 -9.10 -42.13 4.95
C TYR A 261 -8.30 -40.86 5.29
N LEU A 262 -8.55 -40.24 6.45
CA LEU A 262 -7.91 -38.96 6.78
C LEU A 262 -6.49 -39.11 7.34
N TYR A 263 -6.12 -40.27 7.93
CA TYR A 263 -4.73 -40.57 8.32
C TYR A 263 -4.48 -42.09 8.52
N PRO A 264 -3.64 -42.75 7.69
CA PRO A 264 -2.92 -43.95 8.11
C PRO A 264 -1.43 -43.67 8.32
N LYS A 265 -0.91 -44.26 9.41
CA LYS A 265 0.48 -44.21 9.87
C LYS A 265 1.44 -44.77 8.81
N VAL A 266 2.62 -44.15 8.74
CA VAL A 266 3.80 -44.63 8.01
C VAL A 266 4.18 -46.00 8.56
N ASP A 267 4.27 -47.03 7.70
CA ASP A 267 5.29 -48.09 7.76
C ASP A 267 5.25 -49.01 6.52
N ASN A 268 6.45 -49.19 5.92
CA ASN A 268 6.92 -50.25 5.01
C ASN A 268 6.55 -50.28 3.52
N PHE A 269 7.62 -50.41 2.73
CA PHE A 269 7.72 -50.67 1.29
C PHE A 269 6.90 -51.89 0.82
N ASN A 270 6.34 -51.80 -0.40
CA ASN A 270 6.55 -52.80 -1.46
C ASN A 270 6.04 -52.32 -2.83
N VAL A 271 6.89 -52.51 -3.84
CA VAL A 271 6.67 -52.28 -5.27
C VAL A 271 5.70 -53.32 -5.83
N ILE A 272 4.64 -52.93 -6.55
CA ILE A 272 4.02 -53.78 -7.58
C ILE A 272 3.58 -52.93 -8.80
N THR A 273 4.12 -53.31 -9.94
CA THR A 273 3.88 -52.86 -11.31
C THR A 273 2.54 -53.36 -11.88
N GLY A 274 1.90 -52.58 -12.76
CA GLY A 274 0.73 -53.05 -13.52
C GLY A 274 0.39 -52.17 -14.72
N ILE A 275 1.03 -52.46 -15.87
CA ILE A 275 0.71 -51.93 -17.20
C ILE A 275 -0.58 -52.59 -17.73
N PRO A 276 -1.38 -51.89 -18.56
CA PRO A 276 -1.87 -52.56 -19.77
C PRO A 276 -1.57 -51.77 -21.06
N THR A 277 -0.94 -52.48 -21.97
CA THR A 277 -0.61 -52.17 -23.37
C THR A 277 -1.82 -52.32 -24.29
N GLY A 278 -1.92 -51.48 -25.32
CA GLY A 278 -2.79 -51.68 -26.49
C GLY A 278 -2.42 -50.72 -27.63
N PRO A 279 -2.01 -51.20 -28.83
CA PRO A 279 -1.34 -50.39 -29.87
C PRO A 279 -2.30 -49.90 -30.96
N MET A 280 -1.95 -48.81 -31.65
CA MET A 280 -2.35 -48.65 -33.06
C MET A 280 -1.38 -47.78 -33.86
N GLU A 281 -1.21 -48.20 -35.11
CA GLU A 281 -0.12 -47.96 -36.05
C GLU A 281 -0.05 -46.55 -36.66
N ILE A 282 1.17 -46.24 -37.14
CA ILE A 282 1.58 -45.05 -37.88
C ILE A 282 1.42 -45.31 -39.39
N THR A 283 1.03 -44.29 -40.17
CA THR A 283 1.51 -44.15 -41.56
C THR A 283 1.79 -42.66 -41.92
N PRO A 284 2.83 -42.35 -42.74
CA PRO A 284 3.33 -40.99 -42.95
C PRO A 284 3.16 -40.44 -44.38
N SER A 285 2.98 -39.12 -44.53
CA SER A 285 3.26 -38.35 -45.76
C SER A 285 3.12 -36.85 -45.45
N GLY A 286 3.94 -35.91 -45.89
CA GLY A 286 5.08 -35.90 -46.80
C GLY A 286 5.74 -34.51 -46.77
N ASN A 287 6.91 -34.43 -47.40
CA ASN A 287 7.80 -33.27 -47.45
C ASN A 287 7.17 -32.01 -48.09
N GLY A 288 7.49 -30.84 -47.53
CA GLY A 288 7.28 -29.54 -48.17
C GLY A 288 8.30 -28.52 -47.65
N HIS A 289 9.26 -28.15 -48.51
CA HIS A 289 10.26 -27.10 -48.29
C HIS A 289 9.61 -25.71 -48.16
N TYR A 290 10.08 -24.90 -47.22
CA TYR A 290 9.79 -23.47 -47.14
C TYR A 290 11.00 -22.65 -47.61
N THR A 291 10.74 -21.71 -48.52
CA THR A 291 11.64 -20.63 -48.93
C THR A 291 11.20 -19.31 -48.34
N ASP A 292 12.18 -18.46 -48.04
CA ASP A 292 12.11 -17.11 -47.48
C ASP A 292 11.08 -16.15 -48.11
N GLY A 293 10.54 -15.25 -47.29
CA GLY A 293 9.78 -14.08 -47.74
C GLY A 293 9.42 -13.09 -46.60
N LEU A 294 9.85 -11.84 -46.77
CA LEU A 294 9.75 -10.68 -45.87
C LEU A 294 8.32 -10.20 -45.53
N LEU A 295 8.18 -9.73 -44.27
CA LEU A 295 7.51 -8.50 -43.75
C LEU A 295 6.17 -8.02 -44.35
N SER A 296 5.11 -8.10 -43.54
CA SER A 296 4.18 -6.98 -43.28
C SER A 296 3.41 -7.17 -41.96
N SER A 297 3.22 -6.07 -41.21
CA SER A 297 2.39 -6.00 -40.01
C SER A 297 0.90 -6.14 -40.39
N ARG A 298 0.15 -6.99 -39.69
CA ARG A 298 -1.32 -7.06 -39.83
C ARG A 298 -1.98 -6.09 -38.86
N VAL A 299 -2.53 -5.01 -39.41
CA VAL A 299 -3.68 -4.31 -38.84
C VAL A 299 -4.90 -5.14 -39.25
N ILE A 300 -5.68 -5.65 -38.30
CA ILE A 300 -6.88 -6.43 -38.62
C ILE A 300 -7.99 -5.45 -39.01
N GLU A 301 -8.22 -5.28 -40.32
CA GLU A 301 -9.49 -4.74 -40.82
C GLU A 301 -10.54 -5.87 -40.84
N HIS A 302 -11.66 -5.66 -40.16
CA HIS A 302 -12.75 -6.63 -39.99
C HIS A 302 -13.39 -7.06 -41.33
N PRO A 303 -13.50 -8.36 -41.65
CA PRO A 303 -14.43 -8.84 -42.65
C PRO A 303 -15.80 -9.16 -42.02
N ARG A 304 -16.85 -8.51 -42.54
CA ARG A 304 -18.25 -8.81 -42.21
C ARG A 304 -18.64 -10.24 -42.64
N LYS A 305 -19.34 -10.93 -41.72
CA LYS A 305 -20.32 -12.03 -41.88
C LYS A 305 -20.26 -12.85 -43.19
N THR A 306 -19.83 -14.11 -43.09
CA THR A 306 -20.39 -15.22 -43.88
C THR A 306 -20.54 -16.46 -43.00
N ASN A 307 -21.72 -17.10 -43.08
CA ASN A 307 -22.10 -18.25 -42.28
C ASN A 307 -21.51 -19.55 -42.84
N GLY A 308 -21.04 -20.38 -41.92
CA GLY A 308 -20.84 -21.82 -42.06
C GLY A 308 -19.37 -22.21 -42.11
N HIS A 309 -18.92 -23.05 -41.17
CA HIS A 309 -18.00 -24.17 -41.40
C HIS A 309 -17.79 -25.05 -40.14
N ASN A 310 -17.27 -26.24 -40.42
CA ASN A 310 -17.20 -27.50 -39.65
C ASN A 310 -16.39 -27.43 -38.32
N PRO A 311 -16.67 -28.28 -37.30
CA PRO A 311 -16.14 -28.11 -35.94
C PRO A 311 -14.75 -28.72 -35.61
N GLU A 312 -13.92 -29.12 -36.58
CA GLU A 312 -12.68 -29.88 -36.27
C GLU A 312 -11.33 -29.15 -36.47
N ASP A 313 -11.31 -27.86 -36.83
CA ASP A 313 -10.07 -27.06 -36.91
C ASP A 313 -9.91 -26.10 -35.72
N PHE A 314 -9.26 -26.55 -34.65
CA PHE A 314 -8.90 -25.71 -33.49
C PHE A 314 -7.85 -24.62 -33.78
N THR A 315 -7.34 -24.50 -35.02
CA THR A 315 -6.47 -23.40 -35.45
C THR A 315 -7.24 -22.20 -35.99
N ASN A 316 -8.54 -22.34 -36.24
CA ASN A 316 -9.45 -21.27 -36.62
C ASN A 316 -10.59 -21.24 -35.58
N ASN A 317 -10.27 -20.95 -34.33
CA ASN A 317 -11.31 -20.61 -33.37
C ASN A 317 -11.63 -19.12 -33.54
N PRO A 318 -12.69 -18.72 -34.27
CA PRO A 318 -13.02 -17.30 -34.42
C PRO A 318 -13.29 -16.62 -33.07
N TRP A 319 -13.58 -17.39 -32.01
CA TRP A 319 -13.84 -16.92 -30.65
C TRP A 319 -12.57 -16.63 -29.83
N ALA A 320 -11.39 -17.01 -30.32
CA ALA A 320 -10.13 -16.81 -29.62
C ALA A 320 -9.61 -15.36 -29.71
N ASP A 321 -10.07 -14.61 -30.71
CA ASP A 321 -9.60 -13.25 -31.03
C ASP A 321 -10.69 -12.17 -30.77
N MET A 322 -11.60 -12.42 -29.82
CA MET A 322 -12.69 -11.49 -29.48
C MET A 322 -12.67 -11.10 -27.99
N GLY A 323 -12.87 -9.82 -27.70
CA GLY A 323 -13.00 -9.25 -26.37
C GLY A 323 -14.43 -9.37 -25.80
N ILE A 324 -14.81 -8.43 -24.93
CA ILE A 324 -16.14 -8.42 -24.29
C ILE A 324 -17.18 -7.87 -25.26
N LEU A 325 -16.85 -6.78 -25.96
CA LEU A 325 -17.82 -6.05 -26.77
C LEU A 325 -18.08 -6.65 -28.15
N ASP A 326 -17.09 -7.31 -28.74
CA ASP A 326 -17.19 -7.98 -30.04
C ASP A 326 -17.30 -9.51 -29.92
N GLY A 327 -17.36 -10.03 -28.69
CA GLY A 327 -17.43 -11.45 -28.38
C GLY A 327 -18.74 -12.17 -28.76
N PRO A 328 -18.75 -13.53 -28.70
CA PRO A 328 -19.92 -14.37 -28.99
C PRO A 328 -21.14 -14.08 -28.11
N VAL A 329 -20.87 -13.66 -26.89
CA VAL A 329 -21.82 -13.66 -25.79
C VAL A 329 -22.32 -12.23 -25.62
N PRO A 330 -23.64 -11.97 -25.74
CA PRO A 330 -24.18 -10.63 -25.55
C PRO A 330 -23.81 -10.08 -24.16
N LEU A 331 -23.41 -8.81 -24.10
CA LEU A 331 -23.00 -8.11 -22.87
C LEU A 331 -24.01 -8.31 -21.72
N ASP A 332 -25.31 -8.22 -22.00
CA ASP A 332 -26.39 -8.41 -21.00
C ASP A 332 -26.41 -9.80 -20.36
N SER A 333 -25.80 -10.79 -20.99
CA SER A 333 -25.79 -12.18 -20.52
C SER A 333 -24.53 -12.55 -19.73
N LEU A 334 -23.57 -11.63 -19.61
CA LEU A 334 -22.30 -11.83 -18.90
C LEU A 334 -22.39 -11.57 -17.40
N PHE A 335 -23.48 -10.98 -16.92
CA PHE A 335 -23.68 -10.74 -15.49
C PHE A 335 -23.58 -12.01 -14.66
N THR A 336 -23.04 -11.90 -13.44
CA THR A 336 -22.98 -13.00 -12.50
C THR A 336 -24.38 -13.52 -12.22
N LYS A 337 -24.58 -14.81 -12.48
CA LYS A 337 -25.84 -15.50 -12.21
C LYS A 337 -26.01 -15.66 -10.70
N HIS A 338 -27.24 -15.49 -10.24
CA HIS A 338 -27.60 -15.71 -8.84
C HIS A 338 -28.00 -17.18 -8.63
N ASP A 339 -27.55 -17.72 -7.51
CA ASP A 339 -28.23 -18.84 -6.85
C ASP A 339 -29.34 -18.26 -5.95
N GLU A 340 -30.20 -19.09 -5.36
CA GLU A 340 -31.31 -18.65 -4.48
C GLU A 340 -30.87 -17.81 -3.25
N LYS A 341 -29.56 -17.72 -2.97
CA LYS A 341 -29.00 -17.04 -1.80
C LYS A 341 -28.18 -15.81 -2.19
N ILE A 342 -28.72 -14.64 -1.86
CA ILE A 342 -28.02 -13.37 -1.95
C ILE A 342 -27.04 -13.25 -0.78
N THR A 343 -25.77 -12.99 -1.09
CA THR A 343 -24.70 -12.79 -0.10
C THR A 343 -24.02 -11.44 -0.30
N HIS A 344 -23.25 -10.99 0.69
CA HIS A 344 -22.49 -9.74 0.57
C HIS A 344 -21.54 -9.73 -0.63
N SER A 345 -20.84 -10.84 -0.90
CA SER A 345 -19.97 -10.95 -2.08
C SER A 345 -20.75 -10.80 -3.38
N TRP A 346 -21.94 -11.41 -3.48
CA TRP A 346 -22.80 -11.27 -4.65
C TRP A 346 -23.26 -9.83 -4.84
N THR A 347 -23.69 -9.16 -3.76
CA THR A 347 -24.13 -7.75 -3.83
C THR A 347 -23.02 -6.85 -4.35
N LEU A 348 -21.81 -6.98 -3.80
CA LEU A 348 -20.66 -6.20 -4.26
C LEU A 348 -20.26 -6.51 -5.71
N GLN A 349 -20.36 -7.78 -6.13
CA GLN A 349 -20.07 -8.20 -7.49
C GLN A 349 -21.04 -7.54 -8.48
N VAL A 350 -22.35 -7.62 -8.21
CA VAL A 350 -23.37 -7.01 -9.08
C VAL A 350 -23.25 -5.50 -9.12
N GLU A 351 -22.97 -4.84 -7.99
CA GLU A 351 -22.72 -3.39 -7.95
C GLU A 351 -21.54 -3.02 -8.85
N THR A 352 -20.45 -3.81 -8.82
CA THR A 352 -19.27 -3.58 -9.67
C THR A 352 -19.57 -3.84 -11.14
N GLU A 353 -20.27 -4.93 -11.46
CA GLU A 353 -20.69 -5.28 -12.82
C GLU A 353 -21.56 -4.18 -13.43
N VAL A 354 -22.48 -3.61 -12.66
CA VAL A 354 -23.36 -2.52 -13.12
C VAL A 354 -22.55 -1.27 -13.49
N GLU A 355 -21.52 -0.91 -12.72
CA GLU A 355 -20.68 0.26 -13.03
C GLU A 355 -19.84 0.06 -14.30
N VAL A 356 -19.25 -1.13 -14.48
CA VAL A 356 -18.48 -1.46 -15.70
C VAL A 356 -19.40 -1.59 -16.91
N TYR A 357 -20.54 -2.27 -16.74
CA TYR A 357 -21.54 -2.46 -17.79
C TYR A 357 -22.00 -1.14 -18.39
N LYS A 358 -22.26 -0.10 -17.58
CA LYS A 358 -22.67 1.22 -18.08
C LYS A 358 -21.65 1.80 -19.08
N LEU A 359 -20.36 1.69 -18.76
CA LEU A 359 -19.28 2.18 -19.62
C LEU A 359 -19.18 1.36 -20.91
N TYR A 360 -19.28 0.04 -20.80
CA TYR A 360 -19.27 -0.86 -21.95
C TYR A 360 -20.48 -0.64 -22.86
N LYS A 361 -21.66 -0.39 -22.27
CA LYS A 361 -22.89 -0.13 -23.00
C LYS A 361 -22.81 1.14 -23.82
N GLU A 362 -22.18 2.20 -23.30
CA GLU A 362 -21.93 3.45 -24.04
C GLU A 362 -21.06 3.21 -25.28
N VAL A 363 -19.98 2.42 -25.16
CA VAL A 363 -19.09 2.09 -26.28
C VAL A 363 -19.80 1.19 -27.30
N GLN A 364 -20.59 0.22 -26.83
CA GLN A 364 -21.37 -0.69 -27.68
C GLN A 364 -22.44 0.06 -28.48
N ASP A 365 -23.22 0.93 -27.84
CA ASP A 365 -24.33 1.65 -28.48
C ASP A 365 -23.83 2.69 -29.50
N THR A 366 -22.57 3.13 -29.36
CA THR A 366 -21.90 4.04 -30.31
C THR A 366 -21.06 3.32 -31.37
N ASP A 367 -20.99 1.98 -31.35
CA ASP A 367 -20.14 1.15 -32.22
C ASP A 367 -18.68 1.66 -32.30
N ASN A 368 -18.13 2.03 -31.14
CA ASN A 368 -16.95 2.89 -31.06
C ASN A 368 -15.68 2.20 -30.53
N LEU A 369 -15.67 0.85 -30.49
CA LEU A 369 -14.54 0.07 -29.97
C LEU A 369 -13.23 0.38 -30.69
N SER A 370 -13.27 0.56 -32.02
CA SER A 370 -12.12 0.90 -32.85
C SER A 370 -11.51 2.28 -32.55
N ASN A 371 -12.25 3.18 -31.90
CA ASN A 371 -11.79 4.52 -31.55
C ASN A 371 -11.46 4.68 -30.07
N VAL A 372 -11.56 3.62 -29.25
CA VAL A 372 -11.16 3.66 -27.84
C VAL A 372 -9.68 4.06 -27.75
N THR A 373 -9.37 5.01 -26.87
CA THR A 373 -8.03 5.58 -26.72
C THR A 373 -7.49 5.47 -25.31
N LEU A 374 -6.19 5.18 -25.20
CA LEU A 374 -5.39 5.46 -24.02
C LEU A 374 -5.16 6.96 -23.94
N GLU A 375 -5.64 7.62 -22.89
CA GLU A 375 -5.54 9.06 -22.67
C GLU A 375 -4.12 9.46 -22.21
N ARG A 376 -3.13 9.13 -23.04
CA ARG A 376 -1.69 9.20 -22.76
C ARG A 376 -1.27 10.53 -22.17
N GLU A 377 -1.64 11.64 -22.80
CA GLU A 377 -1.29 12.98 -22.33
C GLU A 377 -1.85 13.28 -20.93
N ARG A 378 -3.06 12.81 -20.59
CA ARG A 378 -3.63 13.00 -19.25
C ARG A 378 -2.86 12.18 -18.23
N HIS A 379 -2.50 10.94 -18.57
CA HIS A 379 -1.69 10.10 -17.70
C HIS A 379 -0.28 10.66 -17.49
N LEU A 380 0.36 11.20 -18.54
CA LEU A 380 1.65 11.87 -18.43
C LEU A 380 1.56 13.08 -17.50
N ASN A 381 0.56 13.95 -17.68
CA ASN A 381 0.35 15.10 -16.81
C ASN A 381 0.12 14.69 -15.34
N TYR A 382 -0.65 13.62 -15.12
CA TYR A 382 -0.86 13.05 -13.79
C TYR A 382 0.44 12.52 -13.17
N LEU A 383 1.24 11.74 -13.89
CA LEU A 383 2.52 11.20 -13.43
C LEU A 383 3.53 12.30 -13.12
N LEU A 384 3.66 13.29 -14.01
CA LEU A 384 4.54 14.44 -13.85
C LEU A 384 4.08 15.40 -12.74
N SER A 385 2.82 15.30 -12.28
CA SER A 385 2.41 16.04 -11.09
C SER A 385 3.15 15.57 -9.83
N GLY A 386 3.58 14.30 -9.79
CA GLY A 386 4.33 13.73 -8.67
C GLY A 386 5.70 14.38 -8.45
N SER A 387 6.32 14.94 -9.49
CA SER A 387 7.62 15.64 -9.39
C SER A 387 7.49 17.07 -8.85
N LYS A 388 6.28 17.65 -8.86
CA LYS A 388 5.99 19.01 -8.37
C LYS A 388 5.69 19.08 -6.87
N GLY A 389 5.82 17.95 -6.17
CA GLY A 389 5.47 17.78 -4.76
C GLY A 389 4.13 17.06 -4.58
N LEU A 390 4.05 16.27 -3.52
CA LEU A 390 2.86 15.48 -3.19
C LEU A 390 1.99 16.20 -2.17
N ASN A 391 0.69 15.93 -2.21
CA ASN A 391 -0.25 16.43 -1.21
C ASN A 391 0.09 15.86 0.18
N LYS A 392 -0.09 16.65 1.26
CA LYS A 392 0.12 16.22 2.65
C LYS A 392 -0.56 14.89 3.04
N TYR A 393 -1.66 14.52 2.39
CA TYR A 393 -2.35 13.25 2.66
C TYR A 393 -1.55 12.01 2.21
N PHE A 394 -0.52 12.18 1.36
CA PHE A 394 0.44 11.12 1.02
C PHE A 394 1.38 10.75 2.17
N VAL A 395 1.26 11.36 3.35
CA VAL A 395 2.02 10.96 4.55
C VAL A 395 1.83 9.48 4.90
N VAL A 396 0.69 8.88 4.54
CA VAL A 396 0.45 7.43 4.70
C VAL A 396 1.40 6.55 3.86
N LEU A 397 2.06 7.14 2.86
CA LEU A 397 3.07 6.52 1.99
C LEU A 397 4.49 7.08 2.26
N ASP A 398 4.74 7.74 3.40
CA ASP A 398 6.08 8.27 3.72
C ASP A 398 7.13 7.16 3.87
N ALA A 399 6.71 5.95 4.25
CA ALA A 399 7.55 4.75 4.23
C ALA A 399 7.59 4.02 2.87
N SER A 400 7.06 4.63 1.81
CA SER A 400 6.93 4.04 0.46
C SER A 400 7.33 5.03 -0.63
N ARG A 401 8.22 5.97 -0.34
CA ARG A 401 8.67 6.97 -1.34
C ARG A 401 9.45 6.35 -2.50
N PRO A 402 10.32 5.32 -2.31
CA PRO A 402 10.87 4.54 -3.42
C PRO A 402 9.81 3.93 -4.33
N TRP A 403 8.69 3.46 -3.76
CA TRP A 403 7.58 2.93 -4.55
C TRP A 403 6.94 3.98 -5.43
N ILE A 404 6.66 5.17 -4.89
CA ILE A 404 6.14 6.29 -5.69
C ILE A 404 7.11 6.63 -6.82
N CYS A 405 8.41 6.69 -6.51
CA CYS A 405 9.43 6.93 -7.52
C CYS A 405 9.39 5.87 -8.63
N TYR A 406 9.44 4.58 -8.27
CA TYR A 406 9.36 3.47 -9.22
C TYR A 406 8.08 3.51 -10.06
N TRP A 407 6.91 3.62 -9.44
CA TRP A 407 5.63 3.66 -10.13
C TRP A 407 5.57 4.80 -11.15
N VAL A 408 6.08 5.97 -10.79
CA VAL A 408 6.10 7.13 -11.68
C VAL A 408 7.07 6.92 -12.83
N VAL A 409 8.34 6.62 -12.57
CA VAL A 409 9.36 6.53 -13.63
C VAL A 409 9.10 5.34 -14.56
N HIS A 410 8.61 4.22 -14.02
CA HIS A 410 8.27 3.04 -14.81
C HIS A 410 7.04 3.28 -15.70
N ALA A 411 5.98 3.91 -15.17
CA ALA A 411 4.83 4.28 -15.98
C ALA A 411 5.20 5.25 -17.12
N LEU A 412 6.08 6.24 -16.84
CA LEU A 412 6.61 7.13 -17.87
C LEU A 412 7.39 6.35 -18.96
N ASP A 413 8.22 5.38 -18.56
CA ASP A 413 8.98 4.56 -19.50
C ASP A 413 8.06 3.66 -20.36
N ILE A 414 7.06 3.00 -19.76
CA ILE A 414 6.04 2.22 -20.48
C ILE A 414 5.32 3.09 -21.52
N LEU A 415 4.96 4.31 -21.15
CA LEU A 415 4.31 5.28 -22.04
C LEU A 415 5.24 5.88 -23.10
N GLY A 416 6.52 5.51 -23.12
CA GLY A 416 7.48 6.03 -24.10
C GLY A 416 7.97 7.45 -23.83
N HIS A 417 7.70 7.99 -22.64
CA HIS A 417 8.10 9.35 -22.29
C HIS A 417 9.57 9.41 -21.85
N THR A 418 10.29 10.40 -22.36
CA THR A 418 11.68 10.68 -21.95
C THR A 418 11.69 11.45 -20.63
N ILE A 419 12.39 10.95 -19.63
CA ILE A 419 12.52 11.61 -18.33
C ILE A 419 13.53 12.76 -18.44
N GLU A 420 13.11 13.97 -18.06
CA GLU A 420 13.97 15.15 -18.05
C GLU A 420 15.21 14.99 -17.14
N PRO A 421 16.39 15.50 -17.53
CA PRO A 421 17.63 15.33 -16.76
C PRO A 421 17.53 15.77 -15.30
N ASP A 422 16.89 16.92 -15.03
CA ASP A 422 16.75 17.44 -13.66
C ASP A 422 15.88 16.54 -12.78
N PHE A 423 14.80 15.99 -13.34
CA PHE A 423 13.94 15.05 -12.61
C PHE A 423 14.67 13.73 -12.36
N MET A 424 15.43 13.25 -13.35
CA MET A 424 16.26 12.06 -13.23
C MET A 424 17.31 12.22 -12.13
N GLN A 425 18.05 13.33 -12.11
CA GLN A 425 19.07 13.59 -11.09
C GLN A 425 18.44 13.70 -9.70
N GLY A 426 17.32 14.43 -9.56
CA GLY A 426 16.61 14.54 -8.30
C GLY A 426 16.14 13.20 -7.73
N ALA A 427 15.74 12.27 -8.60
CA ALA A 427 15.40 10.90 -8.20
C ALA A 427 16.62 10.11 -7.73
N ILE A 428 17.76 10.19 -8.44
CA ILE A 428 19.03 9.55 -8.05
C ILE A 428 19.52 10.08 -6.69
N ASP A 429 19.53 11.41 -6.52
CA ASP A 429 19.95 12.08 -5.28
C ASP A 429 19.04 11.73 -4.10
N MET A 430 17.77 11.50 -4.36
CA MET A 430 16.79 11.10 -3.35
C MET A 430 17.00 9.63 -2.92
N LEU A 431 17.15 8.72 -3.89
CA LEU A 431 17.35 7.29 -3.61
C LEU A 431 18.71 7.01 -2.97
N SER A 432 19.77 7.75 -3.35
CA SER A 432 21.09 7.61 -2.73
C SER A 432 21.06 7.91 -1.23
N LYS A 433 20.23 8.87 -0.79
CA LYS A 433 20.02 9.19 0.63
C LYS A 433 19.21 8.13 1.37
N TYR A 434 18.44 7.30 0.68
CA TYR A 434 17.60 6.27 1.32
C TYR A 434 18.33 4.95 1.46
N GLN A 435 19.48 4.79 0.81
CA GLN A 435 20.36 3.65 1.03
C GLN A 435 21.01 3.74 2.40
N ASN A 436 20.93 2.66 3.17
CA ASN A 436 21.56 2.61 4.48
C ASN A 436 22.99 2.07 4.38
N PRO A 437 23.93 2.54 5.21
CA PRO A 437 25.31 2.02 5.26
C PRO A 437 25.41 0.53 5.63
N THR A 438 24.35 -0.05 6.18
CA THR A 438 24.27 -1.48 6.54
C THR A 438 23.66 -2.33 5.43
N GLY A 439 23.40 -1.74 4.25
CA GLY A 439 22.83 -2.42 3.09
C GLY A 439 21.32 -2.20 2.93
N GLY A 440 20.85 -2.22 1.68
CA GLY A 440 19.45 -2.00 1.32
C GLY A 440 18.99 -0.54 1.40
N PHE A 441 17.74 -0.30 1.01
CA PHE A 441 17.11 1.01 0.99
C PHE A 441 15.91 1.05 1.94
N GLY A 442 15.74 2.17 2.65
CA GLY A 442 14.56 2.46 3.45
C GLY A 442 13.44 3.15 2.68
N GLY A 443 12.28 3.30 3.32
CA GLY A 443 11.13 4.01 2.75
C GLY A 443 11.31 5.52 2.62
N GLY A 444 12.31 6.08 3.31
CA GLY A 444 12.69 7.49 3.36
C GLY A 444 14.03 7.68 4.09
N PHE A 445 14.56 8.90 4.11
CA PHE A 445 15.85 9.19 4.76
C PHE A 445 15.82 8.84 6.25
N GLY A 446 16.79 8.06 6.71
CA GLY A 446 16.90 7.62 8.10
C GLY A 446 15.96 6.46 8.47
N GLN A 447 15.11 5.98 7.56
CA GLN A 447 14.28 4.80 7.80
C GLN A 447 15.09 3.51 7.58
N LEU A 448 14.74 2.46 8.32
CA LEU A 448 15.35 1.14 8.20
C LEU A 448 15.20 0.54 6.80
N SER A 449 16.20 -0.21 6.35
CA SER A 449 16.15 -0.93 5.07
C SER A 449 15.04 -1.97 5.05
N HIS A 450 14.31 -2.02 3.95
CA HIS A 450 13.14 -2.88 3.79
C HIS A 450 13.08 -3.47 2.37
N LEU A 451 12.83 -4.77 2.23
CA LEU A 451 12.86 -5.48 0.94
C LEU A 451 11.96 -4.84 -0.13
N ALA A 452 10.75 -4.43 0.24
CA ALA A 452 9.87 -3.71 -0.69
C ALA A 452 10.45 -2.37 -1.17
N ALA A 453 11.06 -1.59 -0.27
CA ALA A 453 11.66 -0.30 -0.60
C ALA A 453 12.95 -0.48 -1.43
N SER A 454 13.78 -1.48 -1.08
CA SER A 454 14.96 -1.88 -1.86
C SER A 454 14.59 -2.34 -3.27
N TYR A 455 13.55 -3.17 -3.42
CA TYR A 455 13.02 -3.56 -4.72
C TYR A 455 12.64 -2.35 -5.57
N ALA A 456 11.83 -1.45 -5.00
CA ALA A 456 11.39 -0.27 -5.70
C ALA A 456 12.55 0.69 -6.05
N ALA A 457 13.51 0.87 -5.14
CA ALA A 457 14.69 1.71 -5.38
C ALA A 457 15.55 1.17 -6.52
N VAL A 458 15.91 -0.13 -6.49
CA VAL A 458 16.72 -0.77 -7.53
C VAL A 458 15.99 -0.74 -8.88
N ASN A 459 14.69 -1.01 -8.91
CA ASN A 459 13.91 -0.92 -10.13
C ASN A 459 13.81 0.52 -10.66
N ALA A 460 13.63 1.52 -9.80
CA ALA A 460 13.63 2.92 -10.21
C ALA A 460 14.98 3.30 -10.84
N LEU A 461 16.10 2.90 -10.22
CA LEU A 461 17.45 3.12 -10.76
C LEU A 461 17.67 2.38 -12.09
N ALA A 462 17.12 1.17 -12.23
CA ALA A 462 17.11 0.42 -13.49
C ALA A 462 16.40 1.20 -14.61
N VAL A 463 15.24 1.81 -14.31
CA VAL A 463 14.50 2.64 -15.28
C VAL A 463 15.27 3.90 -15.64
N LEU A 464 15.84 4.61 -14.68
CA LEU A 464 16.64 5.82 -14.95
C LEU A 464 17.86 5.49 -15.82
N GLY A 465 18.53 4.39 -15.48
CA GLY A 465 19.42 3.68 -16.38
C GLY A 465 20.70 4.43 -16.76
N THR A 466 21.15 5.39 -15.95
CA THR A 466 22.46 6.04 -16.11
C THR A 466 23.51 5.25 -15.35
N GLN A 467 24.78 5.45 -15.74
CA GLN A 467 25.89 4.86 -14.99
C GLN A 467 25.88 5.33 -13.53
N GLU A 468 25.61 6.61 -13.28
CA GLU A 468 25.48 7.18 -11.94
C GLU A 468 24.37 6.51 -11.12
N ALA A 469 23.19 6.27 -11.71
CA ALA A 469 22.10 5.57 -11.04
C ALA A 469 22.49 4.14 -10.62
N TYR A 470 23.34 3.46 -11.40
CA TYR A 470 23.81 2.13 -11.06
C TYR A 470 24.94 2.16 -10.04
N ASP A 471 25.85 3.13 -10.16
CA ASP A 471 27.02 3.30 -9.29
C ASP A 471 26.65 3.57 -7.83
N ILE A 472 25.45 4.09 -7.55
CA ILE A 472 25.03 4.29 -6.16
C ILE A 472 24.74 2.97 -5.43
N ILE A 473 24.47 1.86 -6.12
CA ILE A 473 24.06 0.61 -5.45
C ILE A 473 25.29 -0.04 -4.79
N ASP A 474 25.31 -0.06 -3.45
CA ASP A 474 26.34 -0.75 -2.67
C ASP A 474 26.05 -2.25 -2.62
N ARG A 475 26.58 -2.98 -3.60
CA ARG A 475 26.33 -4.42 -3.80
C ARG A 475 26.81 -5.28 -2.63
N GLU A 476 27.94 -4.94 -2.01
CA GLU A 476 28.52 -5.74 -0.95
C GLU A 476 27.63 -5.67 0.30
N ASN A 477 27.33 -4.45 0.76
CA ASN A 477 26.45 -4.29 1.91
C ASN A 477 25.02 -4.75 1.60
N LEU A 478 24.53 -4.58 0.37
CA LEU A 478 23.25 -5.13 -0.07
C LEU A 478 23.22 -6.66 0.09
N TYR A 479 24.25 -7.37 -0.35
CA TYR A 479 24.32 -8.83 -0.22
C TYR A 479 24.35 -9.28 1.25
N GLN A 480 25.19 -8.66 2.08
CA GLN A 480 25.26 -8.97 3.51
C GLN A 480 23.92 -8.71 4.22
N TRP A 481 23.24 -7.63 3.85
CA TRP A 481 21.90 -7.34 4.35
C TRP A 481 20.88 -8.38 3.91
N LEU A 482 20.87 -8.78 2.63
CA LEU A 482 19.98 -9.84 2.13
C LEU A 482 20.17 -11.16 2.87
N LEU A 483 21.42 -11.58 3.12
CA LEU A 483 21.73 -12.76 3.94
C LEU A 483 21.19 -12.61 5.37
N SER A 484 21.27 -11.42 5.97
CA SER A 484 20.76 -11.19 7.32
C SER A 484 19.23 -11.33 7.45
N LEU A 485 18.50 -11.25 6.34
CA LEU A 485 17.04 -11.44 6.29
C LEU A 485 16.63 -12.89 6.00
N LYS A 486 17.56 -13.71 5.47
CA LYS A 486 17.31 -15.10 5.13
C LYS A 486 17.01 -15.93 6.38
N GLN A 487 15.90 -16.67 6.35
CA GLN A 487 15.48 -17.55 7.44
C GLN A 487 15.90 -19.01 7.19
N PRO A 488 16.06 -19.81 8.27
CA PRO A 488 16.48 -21.21 8.16
C PRO A 488 15.54 -22.12 7.35
N ASP A 489 14.25 -21.78 7.27
CA ASP A 489 13.24 -22.58 6.56
C ASP A 489 13.17 -22.29 5.05
N GLY A 490 13.97 -21.34 4.55
CA GLY A 490 13.95 -20.88 3.16
C GLY A 490 13.26 -19.53 2.94
N SER A 491 12.55 -19.00 3.94
CA SER A 491 11.84 -17.73 3.79
C SER A 491 12.76 -16.51 3.98
N PHE A 492 12.20 -15.31 3.79
CA PHE A 492 12.85 -14.04 4.11
C PHE A 492 11.93 -13.18 4.97
N ILE A 493 12.49 -12.52 5.98
CA ILE A 493 11.79 -11.41 6.66
C ILE A 493 11.89 -10.14 5.80
N MET A 494 10.85 -9.30 5.79
CA MET A 494 10.81 -8.08 4.96
C MET A 494 11.84 -7.02 5.39
N HIS A 495 12.13 -6.97 6.68
CA HIS A 495 13.16 -6.14 7.30
C HIS A 495 13.54 -6.75 8.66
N LYS A 496 14.57 -6.24 9.32
CA LYS A 496 14.95 -6.70 10.67
C LYS A 496 13.77 -6.55 11.64
N GLY A 497 13.30 -7.68 12.19
CA GLY A 497 12.13 -7.73 13.09
C GLY A 497 10.76 -7.62 12.39
N GLY A 498 10.72 -7.66 11.06
CA GLY A 498 9.50 -7.59 10.26
C GLY A 498 8.83 -8.94 10.02
N GLU A 499 7.78 -8.91 9.23
CA GLU A 499 7.01 -10.09 8.83
C GLU A 499 7.75 -10.99 7.84
N VAL A 500 7.30 -12.24 7.74
CA VAL A 500 7.69 -13.20 6.70
C VAL A 500 6.53 -13.39 5.75
N ASP A 501 6.77 -13.19 4.46
CA ASP A 501 5.95 -13.72 3.38
C ASP A 501 6.71 -13.74 2.05
N ILE A 502 6.06 -14.28 1.02
CA ILE A 502 6.65 -14.52 -0.30
C ILE A 502 7.09 -13.24 -1.03
N ARG A 503 6.61 -12.05 -0.63
CA ARG A 503 7.10 -10.77 -1.16
C ARG A 503 8.57 -10.60 -0.84
N GLY A 504 9.01 -11.02 0.36
CA GLY A 504 10.40 -10.95 0.78
C GLY A 504 11.29 -11.76 -0.15
N VAL A 505 10.87 -12.98 -0.47
CA VAL A 505 11.57 -13.86 -1.41
C VAL A 505 11.71 -13.19 -2.79
N TYR A 506 10.59 -12.74 -3.38
CA TYR A 506 10.64 -12.14 -4.71
C TYR A 506 11.46 -10.85 -4.75
N CYS A 507 11.29 -9.96 -3.77
CA CYS A 507 12.03 -8.71 -3.69
C CYS A 507 13.54 -8.96 -3.57
N ALA A 508 13.95 -9.87 -2.68
CA ALA A 508 15.35 -10.22 -2.48
C ALA A 508 15.98 -10.81 -3.75
N LEU A 509 15.31 -11.79 -4.37
CA LEU A 509 15.82 -12.47 -5.56
C LEU A 509 15.84 -11.53 -6.77
N SER A 510 14.80 -10.71 -6.98
CA SER A 510 14.75 -9.78 -8.11
C SER A 510 15.92 -8.80 -8.08
N ILE A 511 16.17 -8.15 -6.94
CA ILE A 511 17.29 -7.20 -6.86
C ILE A 511 18.64 -7.90 -6.90
N ALA A 512 18.75 -9.11 -6.33
CA ALA A 512 19.98 -9.89 -6.40
C ALA A 512 20.32 -10.29 -7.85
N VAL A 513 19.33 -10.64 -8.68
CA VAL A 513 19.57 -10.92 -10.10
C VAL A 513 19.91 -9.65 -10.87
N LEU A 514 19.14 -8.56 -10.70
CA LEU A 514 19.40 -7.30 -11.41
C LEU A 514 20.79 -6.71 -11.11
N THR A 515 21.31 -6.95 -9.91
CA THR A 515 22.63 -6.46 -9.45
C THR A 515 23.72 -7.53 -9.48
N ASN A 516 23.45 -8.70 -10.07
CA ASN A 516 24.37 -9.83 -10.21
C ASN A 516 25.04 -10.28 -8.89
N ILE A 517 24.24 -10.48 -7.84
CA ILE A 517 24.69 -10.96 -6.50
C ILE A 517 23.87 -12.15 -5.98
N LEU A 518 23.11 -12.82 -6.84
CA LEU A 518 22.39 -14.04 -6.45
C LEU A 518 23.39 -15.19 -6.28
N THR A 519 23.34 -15.90 -5.14
CA THR A 519 24.24 -17.02 -4.82
C THR A 519 23.45 -18.26 -4.38
N HIS A 520 24.10 -19.43 -4.37
CA HIS A 520 23.50 -20.67 -3.83
C HIS A 520 23.07 -20.53 -2.37
N GLU A 521 23.88 -19.87 -1.54
CA GLU A 521 23.61 -19.63 -0.11
C GLU A 521 22.32 -18.82 0.07
N LEU A 522 22.16 -17.75 -0.72
CA LEU A 522 21.01 -16.87 -0.63
C LEU A 522 19.68 -17.59 -0.96
N ILE A 523 19.72 -18.59 -1.84
CA ILE A 523 18.52 -19.32 -2.28
C ILE A 523 18.30 -20.66 -1.56
N GLU A 524 19.13 -21.02 -0.59
CA GLU A 524 19.07 -22.33 0.06
C GLU A 524 17.72 -22.56 0.77
N GLY A 525 17.03 -23.65 0.43
CA GLY A 525 15.71 -24.02 0.98
C GLY A 525 14.53 -23.15 0.51
N THR A 526 14.80 -22.06 -0.22
CA THR A 526 13.78 -21.14 -0.74
C THR A 526 12.77 -21.82 -1.67
N PRO A 527 13.17 -22.69 -2.65
CA PRO A 527 12.21 -23.38 -3.51
C PRO A 527 11.22 -24.27 -2.75
N GLU A 528 11.71 -24.97 -1.72
CA GLU A 528 10.95 -25.87 -0.88
C GLU A 528 9.95 -25.11 -0.01
N TRP A 529 10.32 -23.92 0.46
CA TRP A 529 9.42 -23.02 1.16
C TRP A 529 8.31 -22.49 0.25
N ILE A 530 8.65 -21.99 -0.96
CA ILE A 530 7.64 -21.53 -1.94
C ILE A 530 6.67 -22.65 -2.30
N LYS A 531 7.15 -23.88 -2.47
CA LYS A 531 6.29 -25.04 -2.78
C LYS A 531 5.22 -25.27 -1.70
N LYS A 532 5.54 -25.04 -0.42
CA LYS A 532 4.57 -25.13 0.68
C LYS A 532 3.52 -24.02 0.66
N CYS A 533 3.81 -22.90 -0.01
CA CYS A 533 2.86 -21.80 -0.20
C CYS A 533 1.84 -22.08 -1.31
N GLN A 534 2.06 -23.08 -2.18
CA GLN A 534 1.06 -23.48 -3.16
C GLN A 534 -0.12 -24.16 -2.46
N THR A 535 -1.32 -23.69 -2.75
CA THR A 535 -2.55 -24.10 -2.05
C THR A 535 -3.30 -25.21 -2.79
N TYR A 536 -4.38 -25.71 -2.17
CA TYR A 536 -5.29 -26.66 -2.81
C TYR A 536 -5.99 -26.06 -4.05
N GLU A 537 -6.17 -24.73 -4.09
CA GLU A 537 -6.81 -24.02 -5.20
C GLU A 537 -5.94 -24.07 -6.46
N GLY A 538 -4.63 -24.23 -6.30
CA GLY A 538 -3.62 -24.21 -7.36
C GLY A 538 -2.75 -22.96 -7.37
N GLY A 539 -3.29 -21.82 -6.91
CA GLY A 539 -2.52 -20.59 -6.69
C GLY A 539 -1.61 -20.65 -5.46
N ILE A 540 -0.83 -19.58 -5.25
CA ILE A 540 0.17 -19.50 -4.17
C ILE A 540 -0.26 -18.43 -3.17
N GLY A 541 -0.20 -18.76 -1.88
CA GLY A 541 -0.44 -17.86 -0.76
C GLY A 541 0.83 -17.12 -0.32
N GLY A 542 0.68 -16.11 0.55
CA GLY A 542 1.82 -15.34 1.06
C GLY A 542 2.75 -16.13 1.98
N VAL A 543 2.19 -17.09 2.72
CA VAL A 543 2.90 -18.07 3.56
C VAL A 543 2.24 -19.45 3.40
N PRO A 544 2.85 -20.53 3.90
CA PRO A 544 2.22 -21.84 3.85
C PRO A 544 0.84 -21.88 4.53
N GLY A 545 -0.15 -22.43 3.83
CA GLY A 545 -1.49 -22.69 4.36
C GLY A 545 -2.49 -21.52 4.31
N ILE A 546 -2.12 -20.36 3.75
CA ILE A 546 -3.05 -19.24 3.53
C ILE A 546 -3.60 -19.22 2.10
N GLU A 547 -4.72 -18.51 1.92
CA GLU A 547 -5.47 -18.36 0.66
C GLU A 547 -4.56 -17.98 -0.53
N ALA A 548 -4.82 -18.55 -1.70
CA ALA A 548 -4.11 -18.20 -2.92
C ALA A 548 -4.42 -16.74 -3.31
N HIS A 549 -3.41 -15.99 -3.80
CA HIS A 549 -3.59 -14.58 -4.16
C HIS A 549 -2.70 -14.16 -5.33
N GLY A 550 -3.24 -13.40 -6.29
CA GLY A 550 -2.57 -13.01 -7.54
C GLY A 550 -1.18 -12.41 -7.32
N GLY A 551 -1.06 -11.44 -6.42
CA GLY A 551 0.24 -10.83 -6.10
C GLY A 551 1.25 -11.80 -5.48
N TYR A 552 0.80 -12.75 -4.66
CA TYR A 552 1.67 -13.75 -4.04
C TYR A 552 2.04 -14.86 -5.02
N ALA A 553 1.11 -15.26 -5.89
CA ALA A 553 1.34 -16.15 -7.02
C ALA A 553 2.39 -15.61 -7.98
N PHE A 554 2.32 -14.33 -8.31
CA PHE A 554 3.36 -13.68 -9.12
C PHE A 554 4.71 -13.75 -8.43
N CYS A 555 4.80 -13.29 -7.18
CA CYS A 555 6.05 -13.30 -6.42
C CYS A 555 6.67 -14.71 -6.36
N GLY A 556 5.85 -15.73 -6.05
CA GLY A 556 6.30 -17.12 -5.97
C GLY A 556 6.75 -17.70 -7.30
N LEU A 557 5.95 -17.53 -8.36
CA LEU A 557 6.27 -18.06 -9.68
C LEU A 557 7.51 -17.37 -10.28
N ALA A 558 7.57 -16.05 -10.21
CA ALA A 558 8.71 -15.26 -10.69
C ALA A 558 10.00 -15.60 -9.93
N ALA A 559 9.94 -15.78 -8.60
CA ALA A 559 11.09 -16.23 -7.82
C ALA A 559 11.57 -17.63 -8.23
N MET A 560 10.65 -18.56 -8.47
CA MET A 560 10.99 -19.90 -8.93
C MET A 560 11.60 -19.92 -10.34
N GLU A 561 11.16 -19.00 -11.22
CA GLU A 561 11.75 -18.77 -12.53
C GLU A 561 13.16 -18.19 -12.46
N LEU A 562 13.41 -17.20 -11.59
CA LEU A 562 14.75 -16.64 -11.34
C LEU A 562 15.75 -17.72 -10.89
N MET A 563 15.29 -18.64 -10.03
CA MET A 563 16.09 -19.79 -9.56
C MET A 563 16.17 -20.94 -10.59
N GLY A 564 15.40 -20.91 -11.68
CA GLY A 564 15.38 -21.97 -12.69
C GLY A 564 14.71 -23.27 -12.25
N VAL A 565 13.81 -23.24 -11.26
CA VAL A 565 13.22 -24.43 -10.61
C VAL A 565 11.68 -24.41 -10.54
N SER A 566 11.02 -23.59 -11.36
CA SER A 566 9.55 -23.50 -11.47
C SER A 566 8.82 -24.81 -11.71
N GLU A 567 9.47 -25.78 -12.33
CA GLU A 567 8.99 -27.15 -12.55
C GLU A 567 8.65 -27.89 -11.24
N LYS A 568 9.14 -27.41 -10.08
CA LYS A 568 8.79 -27.98 -8.76
C LYS A 568 7.36 -27.64 -8.32
N LEU A 569 6.71 -26.65 -8.93
CA LEU A 569 5.31 -26.28 -8.66
C LEU A 569 4.35 -27.15 -9.48
N ASP A 570 3.11 -27.29 -9.01
CA ASP A 570 2.02 -27.84 -9.82
C ASP A 570 1.53 -26.76 -10.81
N VAL A 571 2.23 -26.64 -11.94
CA VAL A 571 1.94 -25.65 -13.00
C VAL A 571 0.55 -25.85 -13.60
N SER A 572 0.04 -27.08 -13.61
CA SER A 572 -1.29 -27.39 -14.13
C SER A 572 -2.39 -26.78 -13.28
N LYS A 573 -2.32 -26.97 -11.97
CA LYS A 573 -3.26 -26.34 -11.04
C LYS A 573 -3.09 -24.83 -10.99
N LEU A 574 -1.86 -24.33 -11.04
CA LEU A 574 -1.60 -22.90 -11.06
C LEU A 574 -2.21 -22.22 -12.29
N LEU A 575 -2.06 -22.81 -13.49
CA LEU A 575 -2.68 -22.30 -14.70
C LEU A 575 -4.21 -22.32 -14.59
N ARG A 576 -4.81 -23.44 -14.14
CA ARG A 576 -6.27 -23.53 -13.93
C ARG A 576 -6.78 -22.46 -12.98
N TRP A 577 -6.08 -22.22 -11.89
CA TRP A 577 -6.43 -21.18 -10.93
C TRP A 577 -6.32 -19.78 -11.56
N ALA A 578 -5.21 -19.48 -12.22
CA ALA A 578 -4.98 -18.16 -12.84
C ALA A 578 -6.07 -17.82 -13.88
N VAL A 579 -6.42 -18.75 -14.78
CA VAL A 579 -7.49 -18.51 -15.78
C VAL A 579 -8.87 -18.28 -15.15
N SER A 580 -9.13 -18.85 -13.97
CA SER A 580 -10.39 -18.63 -13.25
C SER A 580 -10.50 -17.25 -12.58
N LEU A 581 -9.43 -16.46 -12.59
CA LEU A 581 -9.42 -15.12 -12.04
C LEU A 581 -9.83 -14.04 -13.05
N GLN A 582 -9.90 -14.34 -14.34
CA GLN A 582 -10.38 -13.37 -15.32
C GLN A 582 -11.91 -13.25 -15.24
N MET A 583 -12.39 -12.03 -15.09
CA MET A 583 -13.80 -11.76 -14.81
C MET A 583 -14.62 -11.76 -16.12
N PRO A 584 -15.74 -12.50 -16.20
CA PRO A 584 -16.46 -12.69 -17.46
C PRO A 584 -17.08 -11.43 -18.06
N LEU A 585 -17.61 -10.52 -17.24
CA LEU A 585 -18.21 -9.28 -17.72
C LEU A 585 -17.15 -8.19 -17.81
N GLU A 586 -16.38 -8.00 -16.74
CA GLU A 586 -15.45 -6.89 -16.65
C GLU A 586 -14.22 -7.08 -17.53
N GLY A 587 -13.78 -8.32 -17.80
CA GLY A 587 -12.60 -8.62 -18.62
C GLY A 587 -11.25 -8.47 -17.88
N GLY A 588 -11.22 -7.68 -16.80
CA GLY A 588 -10.08 -7.59 -15.87
C GLY A 588 -9.93 -8.82 -14.96
N PHE A 589 -8.97 -8.76 -14.03
CA PHE A 589 -8.71 -9.87 -13.08
C PHE A 589 -9.16 -9.53 -11.65
N GLN A 590 -9.70 -10.51 -10.94
CA GLN A 590 -9.77 -10.51 -9.48
C GLN A 590 -8.47 -11.06 -8.88
N GLY A 591 -8.12 -10.62 -7.67
CA GLY A 591 -6.92 -11.12 -6.99
C GLY A 591 -7.05 -12.52 -6.42
N ARG A 592 -8.28 -12.93 -6.11
CA ARG A 592 -8.65 -14.17 -5.42
C ARG A 592 -10.08 -14.55 -5.76
N PRO A 593 -10.45 -15.84 -5.73
CA PRO A 593 -11.82 -16.25 -6.02
C PRO A 593 -12.88 -15.55 -5.16
N ASN A 594 -14.01 -15.17 -5.77
CA ASN A 594 -15.14 -14.46 -5.14
C ASN A 594 -14.79 -13.07 -4.56
N LYS A 595 -13.78 -12.41 -5.13
CA LYS A 595 -13.48 -11.00 -4.88
C LYS A 595 -13.74 -10.20 -6.16
N LEU A 596 -13.64 -8.89 -6.06
CA LEU A 596 -13.95 -8.02 -7.19
C LEU A 596 -12.76 -7.96 -8.16
N VAL A 597 -13.04 -7.59 -9.40
CA VAL A 597 -12.04 -7.13 -10.37
C VAL A 597 -11.23 -5.97 -9.78
N ASP A 598 -9.94 -5.88 -10.11
CA ASP A 598 -9.09 -4.73 -9.78
C ASP A 598 -7.98 -4.59 -10.84
N GLY A 599 -7.82 -3.37 -11.35
CA GLY A 599 -6.88 -3.00 -12.41
C GLY A 599 -5.43 -3.36 -12.12
N CYS A 600 -4.99 -3.39 -10.86
CA CYS A 600 -3.61 -3.77 -10.55
C CYS A 600 -3.32 -5.25 -10.82
N TYR A 601 -4.32 -6.12 -10.74
CA TYR A 601 -4.16 -7.54 -11.08
C TYR A 601 -3.99 -7.78 -12.57
N SER A 602 -4.20 -6.76 -13.41
CA SER A 602 -3.80 -6.80 -14.82
C SER A 602 -2.32 -7.13 -14.98
N PHE A 603 -1.46 -6.69 -14.05
CA PHE A 603 -0.07 -7.15 -14.00
C PHE A 603 0.13 -8.36 -13.09
N TRP A 604 -0.38 -8.34 -11.85
CA TRP A 604 -0.07 -9.41 -10.90
C TRP A 604 -0.60 -10.78 -11.33
N VAL A 605 -1.76 -10.84 -12.01
CA VAL A 605 -2.28 -12.09 -12.59
C VAL A 605 -1.87 -12.19 -14.07
N GLY A 606 -1.99 -11.10 -14.84
CA GLY A 606 -1.61 -11.10 -16.26
C GLY A 606 -0.15 -11.49 -16.51
N GLY A 607 0.76 -11.05 -15.64
CA GLY A 607 2.20 -11.37 -15.68
C GLY A 607 2.52 -12.84 -15.40
N LEU A 608 1.57 -13.64 -14.90
CA LEU A 608 1.75 -15.09 -14.75
C LEU A 608 1.79 -15.79 -16.11
N TYR A 609 1.02 -15.31 -17.10
CA TYR A 609 0.80 -16.05 -18.34
C TYR A 609 2.05 -16.22 -19.21
N PRO A 610 2.89 -15.20 -19.44
CA PRO A 610 4.16 -15.39 -20.16
C PRO A 610 5.09 -16.41 -19.47
N LEU A 611 5.09 -16.42 -18.13
CA LEU A 611 5.86 -17.38 -17.34
C LEU A 611 5.29 -18.80 -17.48
N LEU A 612 3.97 -18.95 -17.30
CA LEU A 612 3.27 -20.24 -17.42
C LEU A 612 3.41 -20.84 -18.82
N GLU A 613 3.29 -20.01 -19.86
CA GLU A 613 3.50 -20.38 -21.26
C GLU A 613 4.91 -20.96 -21.45
N THR A 614 5.94 -20.22 -21.02
CA THR A 614 7.34 -20.64 -21.13
C THR A 614 7.62 -21.94 -20.35
N ILE A 615 7.05 -22.10 -19.16
CA ILE A 615 7.18 -23.33 -18.37
C ILE A 615 6.51 -24.51 -19.10
N ARG A 616 5.31 -24.31 -19.65
CA ARG A 616 4.61 -25.35 -20.42
C ARG A 616 5.33 -25.73 -21.70
N LEU A 617 5.91 -24.77 -22.41
CA LEU A 617 6.72 -25.03 -23.59
C LEU A 617 7.95 -25.87 -23.24
N ARG A 618 8.67 -25.53 -22.15
CA ARG A 618 9.78 -26.35 -21.65
C ARG A 618 9.36 -27.78 -21.31
N GLN A 619 8.22 -27.97 -20.63
CA GLN A 619 7.67 -29.30 -20.34
C GLN A 619 7.38 -30.09 -21.62
N LYS A 620 6.70 -29.49 -22.61
CA LYS A 620 6.39 -30.15 -23.88
C LYS A 620 7.64 -30.53 -24.69
N LEU A 621 8.64 -29.65 -24.73
CA LEU A 621 9.92 -29.93 -25.39
C LEU A 621 10.62 -31.14 -24.77
N ARG A 622 10.63 -31.22 -23.43
CA ARG A 622 11.21 -32.36 -22.69
C ARG A 622 10.46 -33.67 -22.96
N GLU A 623 9.15 -33.61 -23.12
CA GLU A 623 8.31 -34.76 -23.50
C GLU A 623 8.49 -35.19 -24.98
N LYS A 624 9.35 -34.54 -25.77
CA LYS A 624 9.60 -34.80 -27.20
C LYS A 624 8.32 -34.78 -28.06
N LYS A 625 7.27 -34.09 -27.62
CA LYS A 625 6.05 -33.90 -28.41
C LYS A 625 6.31 -32.80 -29.45
N THR A 626 5.89 -33.02 -30.68
CA THR A 626 5.94 -32.01 -31.74
C THR A 626 5.22 -30.76 -31.27
N ILE A 627 5.94 -29.65 -31.10
CA ILE A 627 5.34 -28.39 -30.72
C ILE A 627 4.80 -27.77 -31.99
N LYS A 628 3.47 -27.79 -32.16
CA LYS A 628 2.85 -26.86 -33.09
C LYS A 628 3.20 -25.44 -32.61
N PRO A 629 3.64 -24.52 -33.49
CA PRO A 629 3.94 -23.13 -33.14
C PRO A 629 2.75 -22.37 -32.52
N SER A 630 1.56 -22.95 -32.56
CA SER A 630 0.29 -22.33 -32.15
C SER A 630 0.05 -22.28 -30.65
N VAL A 631 1.07 -22.36 -29.79
CA VAL A 631 0.90 -21.87 -28.42
C VAL A 631 1.13 -20.36 -28.51
N CYS A 632 0.21 -19.68 -29.20
CA CYS A 632 0.06 -18.24 -29.13
C CYS A 632 -0.80 -18.00 -27.90
N GLN A 633 -0.33 -17.26 -26.89
CA GLN A 633 -1.03 -16.31 -26.01
C GLN A 633 -2.57 -16.39 -25.76
N LEU A 634 -3.18 -17.56 -25.87
CA LEU A 634 -4.59 -17.87 -25.65
C LEU A 634 -4.85 -18.34 -24.21
N LEU A 635 -3.87 -18.19 -23.33
CA LEU A 635 -4.01 -18.63 -21.94
C LEU A 635 -4.94 -17.71 -21.14
N PHE A 636 -5.19 -16.49 -21.62
CA PHE A 636 -6.20 -15.58 -21.11
C PHE A 636 -6.73 -14.70 -22.25
N ASN A 637 -7.88 -14.06 -22.06
CA ASN A 637 -8.46 -13.17 -23.06
C ASN A 637 -7.76 -11.80 -23.00
N ARG A 638 -6.91 -11.50 -23.99
CA ARG A 638 -6.08 -10.30 -23.99
C ARG A 638 -6.89 -9.07 -24.37
N GLU A 639 -7.79 -9.22 -25.34
CA GLU A 639 -8.71 -8.22 -25.85
C GLU A 639 -9.61 -7.70 -24.72
N ALA A 640 -10.24 -8.61 -23.95
CA ALA A 640 -11.09 -8.27 -22.81
C ALA A 640 -10.33 -7.50 -21.72
N LEU A 641 -9.06 -7.84 -21.48
CA LEU A 641 -8.23 -7.09 -20.53
C LEU A 641 -7.90 -5.69 -21.05
N GLN A 642 -7.62 -5.54 -22.35
CA GLN A 642 -7.41 -4.23 -22.97
C GLN A 642 -8.68 -3.37 -22.91
N GLU A 643 -9.85 -3.95 -23.20
CA GLU A 643 -11.14 -3.28 -23.06
C GLU A 643 -11.37 -2.78 -21.63
N TYR A 644 -11.12 -3.61 -20.61
CA TYR A 644 -11.22 -3.19 -19.21
C TYR A 644 -10.32 -1.99 -18.90
N LEU A 645 -9.05 -2.08 -19.31
CA LEU A 645 -8.05 -1.06 -19.00
C LEU A 645 -8.31 0.26 -19.73
N LEU A 646 -8.78 0.20 -20.98
CA LEU A 646 -9.01 1.37 -21.81
C LEU A 646 -10.40 1.99 -21.60
N ILE A 647 -11.41 1.23 -21.21
CA ILE A 647 -12.78 1.73 -21.08
C ILE A 647 -13.14 1.99 -19.61
N ALA A 648 -12.79 1.08 -18.70
CA ALA A 648 -13.22 1.15 -17.30
C ALA A 648 -12.14 1.68 -16.34
N ALA A 649 -10.86 1.40 -16.58
CA ALA A 649 -9.78 1.71 -15.63
C ALA A 649 -9.12 3.08 -15.80
N GLN A 650 -9.57 3.91 -16.75
CA GLN A 650 -9.01 5.26 -16.96
C GLN A 650 -9.76 6.32 -16.15
N TYR A 651 -9.03 7.16 -15.41
CA TYR A 651 -9.62 8.31 -14.74
C TYR A 651 -9.67 9.54 -15.66
N GLN A 652 -10.78 10.27 -15.66
CA GLN A 652 -11.01 11.38 -16.59
C GLN A 652 -9.94 12.47 -16.53
N GLN A 653 -9.37 12.75 -15.36
CA GLN A 653 -8.33 13.77 -15.16
C GLN A 653 -6.90 13.22 -15.29
N GLY A 654 -6.72 11.95 -15.67
CA GLY A 654 -5.43 11.28 -15.74
C GLY A 654 -5.16 10.35 -14.56
N GLY A 655 -4.24 9.40 -14.76
CA GLY A 655 -4.08 8.22 -13.89
C GLY A 655 -5.05 7.08 -14.22
N LEU A 656 -4.69 5.87 -13.79
CA LEU A 656 -5.55 4.69 -13.85
C LEU A 656 -5.96 4.25 -12.44
N VAL A 657 -7.04 3.49 -12.36
CA VAL A 657 -7.75 3.17 -11.10
C VAL A 657 -7.83 1.66 -10.86
N ASP A 658 -8.16 1.29 -9.63
CA ASP A 658 -8.62 -0.06 -9.25
C ASP A 658 -9.82 -0.48 -10.14
N LYS A 659 -10.93 0.24 -9.96
CA LYS A 659 -12.21 0.05 -10.67
C LYS A 659 -13.01 1.35 -10.57
N PRO A 660 -13.99 1.62 -11.45
CA PRO A 660 -14.98 2.65 -11.20
C PRO A 660 -15.76 2.41 -9.89
N PRO A 661 -16.10 3.43 -9.08
CA PRO A 661 -15.77 4.86 -9.23
C PRO A 661 -14.54 5.30 -8.41
N LYS A 662 -13.57 4.42 -8.17
CA LYS A 662 -12.37 4.74 -7.36
C LYS A 662 -11.55 5.86 -8.02
N GLY A 663 -10.85 6.63 -7.19
CA GLY A 663 -9.91 7.65 -7.65
C GLY A 663 -8.58 7.03 -8.11
N PRO A 664 -7.78 7.77 -8.90
CA PRO A 664 -6.50 7.30 -9.39
C PRO A 664 -5.44 7.35 -8.29
N ASP A 665 -4.45 6.48 -8.42
CA ASP A 665 -3.20 6.55 -7.67
C ASP A 665 -2.02 6.08 -8.55
N PHE A 666 -0.79 6.38 -8.11
CA PHE A 666 0.41 6.01 -8.88
C PHE A 666 0.61 4.49 -8.97
N TYR A 667 0.17 3.74 -7.97
CA TYR A 667 0.26 2.28 -7.93
C TYR A 667 -0.58 1.64 -9.04
N HIS A 668 -1.88 1.95 -9.09
CA HIS A 668 -2.78 1.45 -10.13
C HIS A 668 -2.37 1.97 -11.50
N THR A 669 -1.97 3.24 -11.62
CA THR A 669 -1.42 3.77 -12.89
C THR A 669 -0.27 2.92 -13.43
N CYS A 670 0.69 2.58 -12.57
CA CYS A 670 1.81 1.74 -12.95
C CYS A 670 1.36 0.32 -13.35
N TYR A 671 0.62 -0.38 -12.50
CA TYR A 671 0.30 -1.79 -12.72
C TYR A 671 -0.78 -2.02 -13.79
N CYS A 672 -1.71 -1.08 -13.99
CA CYS A 672 -2.62 -1.10 -15.12
C CYS A 672 -1.86 -0.95 -16.45
N LEU A 673 -0.87 -0.04 -16.53
CA LEU A 673 -0.03 0.11 -17.73
C LEU A 673 0.88 -1.10 -17.96
N SER A 674 1.43 -1.69 -16.89
CA SER A 674 2.17 -2.95 -16.99
C SER A 674 1.29 -4.08 -17.51
N GLY A 675 0.05 -4.19 -17.00
CA GLY A 675 -0.92 -5.17 -17.48
C GLY A 675 -1.35 -4.93 -18.93
N LEU A 676 -1.54 -3.67 -19.32
CA LEU A 676 -1.81 -3.29 -20.72
C LEU A 676 -0.66 -3.74 -21.63
N SER A 677 0.59 -3.54 -21.18
CA SER A 677 1.76 -4.02 -21.90
C SER A 677 1.77 -5.54 -22.05
N THR A 678 1.44 -6.29 -21.00
CA THR A 678 1.32 -7.76 -21.05
C THR A 678 0.18 -8.22 -21.97
N ALA A 679 -0.93 -7.48 -22.00
CA ALA A 679 -2.03 -7.75 -22.92
C ALA A 679 -1.67 -7.43 -24.38
N GLN A 680 -0.85 -6.41 -24.62
CA GLN A 680 -0.53 -5.95 -25.98
C GLN A 680 0.64 -6.67 -26.62
N ASN A 681 1.70 -6.91 -25.84
CA ASN A 681 2.97 -7.38 -26.36
C ASN A 681 3.14 -8.88 -26.12
N HIS A 682 3.57 -9.61 -27.15
CA HIS A 682 4.03 -10.98 -26.99
C HIS A 682 5.48 -10.96 -26.53
N VAL A 683 5.74 -11.46 -25.32
CA VAL A 683 7.11 -11.55 -24.77
C VAL A 683 7.46 -13.02 -24.63
N VAL A 684 8.47 -13.44 -25.38
CA VAL A 684 8.90 -14.84 -25.50
C VAL A 684 10.24 -15.05 -24.83
N TYR A 685 10.44 -16.27 -24.34
CA TYR A 685 11.72 -16.72 -23.80
C TYR A 685 12.45 -17.58 -24.82
N ASP A 686 13.72 -17.28 -25.10
CA ASP A 686 14.54 -18.05 -26.02
C ASP A 686 14.99 -19.38 -25.40
N ILE A 687 14.16 -20.42 -25.56
CA ILE A 687 14.38 -21.75 -24.98
C ILE A 687 15.58 -22.48 -25.63
N GLU A 688 15.80 -22.28 -26.93
CA GLU A 688 16.91 -22.91 -27.64
C GLU A 688 18.24 -22.40 -27.11
N LYS A 689 18.39 -21.08 -27.04
CA LYS A 689 19.59 -20.45 -26.48
C LYS A 689 19.75 -20.73 -24.99
N ALA A 690 18.65 -20.81 -24.23
CA ALA A 690 18.70 -21.27 -22.84
C ALA A 690 19.30 -22.68 -22.74
N SER A 691 18.85 -23.61 -23.58
CA SER A 691 19.34 -24.99 -23.62
C SER A 691 20.81 -25.06 -24.01
N ASP A 692 21.26 -24.21 -24.93
CA ASP A 692 22.67 -24.09 -25.32
C ASP A 692 23.56 -23.58 -24.19
N LEU A 693 23.10 -22.55 -23.48
CA LEU A 693 23.81 -22.00 -22.32
C LEU A 693 23.84 -23.00 -21.15
N GLU A 694 22.76 -23.76 -20.95
CA GLU A 694 22.70 -24.82 -19.94
C GLU A 694 23.72 -25.93 -20.24
N ARG A 695 23.80 -26.39 -21.49
CA ARG A 695 24.81 -27.37 -21.94
C ARG A 695 26.24 -26.89 -21.76
N GLN A 696 26.47 -25.57 -21.80
CA GLN A 696 27.77 -24.95 -21.57
C GLN A 696 28.06 -24.65 -20.09
N GLY A 697 27.12 -24.90 -19.18
CA GLY A 697 27.25 -24.51 -17.77
C GLY A 697 27.26 -22.98 -17.55
N LYS A 698 26.67 -22.21 -18.47
CA LYS A 698 26.64 -20.74 -18.46
C LYS A 698 25.25 -20.15 -18.23
N LEU A 699 24.22 -20.98 -18.05
CA LEU A 699 22.87 -20.52 -17.77
C LEU A 699 22.70 -20.16 -16.29
N ASN A 700 23.15 -18.95 -15.95
CA ASN A 700 22.97 -18.34 -14.64
C ASN A 700 21.66 -17.52 -14.58
N ALA A 701 21.29 -17.01 -13.40
CA ALA A 701 20.03 -16.29 -13.21
C ALA A 701 19.97 -14.98 -14.03
N ALA A 702 21.09 -14.26 -14.14
CA ALA A 702 21.21 -13.09 -15.01
C ALA A 702 20.96 -13.45 -16.48
N ALA A 703 21.55 -14.54 -16.98
CA ALA A 703 21.35 -15.03 -18.33
C ALA A 703 19.89 -15.41 -18.58
N ARG A 704 19.21 -16.05 -17.63
CA ARG A 704 17.75 -16.33 -17.74
C ARG A 704 16.96 -15.04 -17.97
N SER A 705 17.21 -13.98 -17.22
CA SER A 705 16.52 -12.70 -17.43
C SER A 705 16.86 -12.03 -18.77
N LEU A 706 18.07 -12.24 -19.32
CA LEU A 706 18.47 -11.68 -20.62
C LEU A 706 17.86 -12.39 -21.83
N LEU A 707 17.27 -13.58 -21.66
CA LEU A 707 16.70 -14.39 -22.75
C LEU A 707 15.24 -14.06 -23.09
N TRP A 708 14.62 -13.15 -22.33
CA TRP A 708 13.29 -12.63 -22.66
C TRP A 708 13.40 -11.52 -23.70
N ALA A 709 12.58 -11.61 -24.75
CA ALA A 709 12.52 -10.66 -25.83
C ALA A 709 11.08 -10.45 -26.33
N GLU A 710 10.83 -9.30 -26.93
CA GLU A 710 9.56 -9.01 -27.59
C GLU A 710 9.48 -9.75 -28.94
N ASP A 711 8.38 -10.47 -29.14
CA ASP A 711 7.97 -10.98 -30.45
C ASP A 711 6.90 -10.05 -31.04
N VAL A 712 7.32 -9.27 -32.04
CA VAL A 712 6.46 -8.26 -32.69
C VAL A 712 5.32 -8.92 -33.47
N SER A 713 5.46 -10.19 -33.87
CA SER A 713 4.43 -10.88 -34.67
C SER A 713 3.17 -11.24 -33.88
N GLY A 714 3.28 -11.42 -32.55
CA GLY A 714 2.17 -11.71 -31.64
C GLY A 714 1.54 -10.47 -30.98
N ARG A 715 1.87 -9.26 -31.45
CA ARG A 715 1.34 -8.01 -30.90
C ARG A 715 -0.14 -7.86 -31.23
N LEU A 716 -0.91 -7.41 -30.25
CA LEU A 716 -2.35 -7.21 -30.33
C LEU A 716 -2.72 -5.87 -29.69
N VAL A 717 -3.32 -4.95 -30.43
CA VAL A 717 -3.70 -3.63 -29.91
C VAL A 717 -5.17 -3.36 -30.21
N ILE A 718 -5.96 -3.14 -29.16
CA ILE A 718 -7.37 -2.72 -29.27
C ILE A 718 -7.47 -1.20 -29.42
N GLY A 719 -8.40 -0.75 -30.26
CA GLY A 719 -8.61 0.66 -30.55
C GLY A 719 -7.55 1.21 -31.49
N LYS A 720 -7.07 2.42 -31.22
CA LYS A 720 -6.07 3.06 -32.09
C LYS A 720 -4.65 2.51 -31.87
N GLU A 721 -3.82 2.56 -32.90
CA GLU A 721 -2.42 2.09 -32.83
C GLU A 721 -1.61 2.86 -31.77
N GLU A 722 -1.95 4.12 -31.52
CA GLU A 722 -1.32 4.96 -30.48
C GLU A 722 -1.59 4.46 -29.05
N ASN A 723 -2.46 3.47 -28.86
CA ASN A 723 -2.65 2.80 -27.58
C ASN A 723 -1.47 1.89 -27.20
N LEU A 724 -0.60 1.55 -28.16
CA LEU A 724 0.55 0.68 -27.93
C LEU A 724 1.48 1.25 -26.84
N VAL A 725 1.83 0.43 -25.87
CA VAL A 725 2.84 0.72 -24.85
C VAL A 725 4.04 -0.22 -24.94
N LYS A 726 5.20 0.20 -24.41
CA LYS A 726 6.43 -0.60 -24.50
C LYS A 726 6.30 -1.96 -23.82
N ALA A 727 6.94 -2.99 -24.38
CA ALA A 727 6.98 -4.34 -23.81
C ALA A 727 7.69 -4.38 -22.45
N VAL A 728 7.02 -5.00 -21.48
CA VAL A 728 7.49 -5.17 -20.10
C VAL A 728 8.01 -6.60 -19.90
N HIS A 729 9.15 -6.72 -19.22
CA HIS A 729 9.73 -7.98 -18.81
C HIS A 729 8.84 -8.69 -17.76
N PRO A 730 8.42 -9.95 -17.99
CA PRO A 730 7.40 -10.61 -17.18
C PRO A 730 7.87 -10.90 -15.75
N ILE A 731 9.17 -11.13 -15.53
CA ILE A 731 9.72 -11.36 -14.18
C ILE A 731 9.96 -10.06 -13.40
N HIS A 732 10.58 -9.03 -13.99
CA HIS A 732 11.08 -7.86 -13.25
C HIS A 732 10.16 -6.64 -13.26
N ASN A 733 9.09 -6.65 -14.05
CA ASN A 733 8.22 -5.49 -14.30
C ASN A 733 9.02 -4.21 -14.63
N LEU A 734 9.90 -4.32 -15.62
CA LEU A 734 10.69 -3.24 -16.20
C LEU A 734 10.62 -3.41 -17.71
N THR A 735 10.75 -2.35 -18.50
CA THR A 735 10.81 -2.55 -19.96
C THR A 735 12.02 -3.41 -20.33
N ILE A 736 11.87 -4.27 -21.36
CA ILE A 736 12.92 -5.22 -21.77
C ILE A 736 14.30 -4.55 -21.90
N PRO A 737 14.45 -3.37 -22.54
CA PRO A 737 15.75 -2.70 -22.66
C PRO A 737 16.38 -2.30 -21.32
N LYS A 738 15.57 -1.94 -20.31
CA LYS A 738 16.08 -1.52 -18.99
C LYS A 738 16.63 -2.69 -18.20
N VAL A 739 15.96 -3.85 -18.25
CA VAL A 739 16.47 -5.11 -17.66
C VAL A 739 17.82 -5.48 -18.29
N HIS A 740 17.90 -5.47 -19.63
CA HIS A 740 19.14 -5.78 -20.32
C HIS A 740 20.26 -4.80 -19.94
N LYS A 741 19.95 -3.51 -19.84
CA LYS A 741 20.96 -2.48 -19.52
C LYS A 741 21.55 -2.64 -18.13
N ILE A 742 20.73 -2.84 -17.09
CA ILE A 742 21.22 -2.97 -15.71
C ILE A 742 21.98 -4.28 -15.50
N ILE A 743 21.48 -5.40 -16.02
CA ILE A 743 22.16 -6.70 -15.89
C ILE A 743 23.51 -6.67 -16.59
N ASN A 744 23.58 -6.19 -17.84
CA ASN A 744 24.85 -6.11 -18.57
C ASN A 744 25.86 -5.21 -17.86
N TYR A 745 25.40 -4.13 -17.22
CA TYR A 745 26.28 -3.25 -16.45
C TYR A 745 26.93 -3.97 -15.26
N PHE A 746 26.16 -4.69 -14.45
CA PHE A 746 26.72 -5.38 -13.29
C PHE A 746 27.49 -6.65 -13.63
N VAL A 747 27.09 -7.37 -14.69
CA VAL A 747 27.85 -8.52 -15.20
C VAL A 747 29.23 -8.11 -15.73
N THR A 748 29.34 -6.96 -16.40
CA THR A 748 30.64 -6.47 -16.90
C THR A 748 31.56 -5.91 -15.82
N LYS A 749 31.00 -5.45 -14.70
CA LYS A 749 31.77 -4.96 -13.55
C LYS A 749 32.35 -6.07 -12.67
N ASP A 750 31.77 -7.27 -12.69
CA ASP A 750 32.28 -8.38 -11.88
C ASP A 750 33.58 -8.92 -12.44
N THR A 751 34.68 -8.41 -11.90
CA THR A 751 36.00 -9.00 -12.12
C THR A 751 36.52 -9.81 -10.93
N ASN A 752 35.94 -9.78 -9.69
CA ASN A 752 36.52 -10.59 -8.57
C ASN A 752 35.77 -10.78 -7.21
N ALA A 753 34.50 -10.41 -6.96
CA ALA A 753 33.99 -10.40 -5.55
C ALA A 753 32.95 -11.46 -5.14
N ILE A 754 31.90 -11.73 -5.94
CA ILE A 754 30.79 -12.62 -5.53
C ILE A 754 30.51 -13.64 -6.65
N PRO A 755 30.65 -14.96 -6.43
CA PRO A 755 30.29 -15.95 -7.44
C PRO A 755 28.78 -15.93 -7.68
N SER A 756 28.34 -15.39 -8.83
CA SER A 756 26.90 -15.34 -9.16
C SER A 756 26.38 -16.66 -9.72
N LEU A 757 25.15 -17.02 -9.30
CA LEU A 757 24.41 -18.25 -9.62
C LEU A 757 23.73 -18.21 -10.98
#